data_AF-A0AAE0SX43-F1
#
_entry.id   AF-A0AAE0SX43-F1
#
_cell.length_a   1.000
_cell.length_b   1.000
_cell.length_c   1.000
_cell.angle_alpha   90.00
_cell.angle_beta   90.00
_cell.angle_gamma   90.00
#
_symmetry.space_group_name_H-M   'P 1'
#
loop_
_entity.id
_entity.type
_entity.pdbx_description
1 polymer ?
#
loop_
_entity_poly.entity_id
_entity_poly.type
_entity_poly.pdbx_seq_one_letter_code
_entity_poly.pdbx_strand_id
1 'polypeptide(L)'
;MWGYIFLLVLLYTVQAQPQGVPTPCVQQFDAVFRQCFQDNGGYQLEIIFSLVTNGSSGPIPPNINRQNLIQSVCGNRQRITGCISPLPGQAPLQCQQVEVSMMDGTVRSMQQGLGAMCGDSIQPPPPPCLKNFDAGFRDCLQKTNIVPEQFFMLLANKTLPQGVNRDQLKNVACSEQTKNYLITCATSVVSRLQIQCNPQEQITVGTSLQNMLGVYDGMCTGKTIQSGQCMAQFESGMDICAQRTFNMPMQTLMMILNNQQPPAGIDVNAAQKAICAKWKSVEECGKNAVANSGCARNQLLGVEAAFASIMIGIATACDDQSFPGACLLKLQKDFISCYKKVGLDPKIYLNNRTEAAGALIGTNTQEANVYCGKKQDLFTCMDDVLKQCPGAEQTMSLTGFDIHAMERAVGILCYNIDGYLEGLKCFTTPTEEAKQCINKMASDMTSISTQQLTQKLDMNQFMAEFCKIRIRHVTCDAKAWPTCSPREVTLKNQFECQLIPTTCLQTHRSEIATICNTDSLPPNVFNPNNTPACVTSLQMNIKSCFQQYQVDPDMFLINITHDRRNFLGDIGKARNLCSSRGKLFQCMSGVIAGCNGAREALAYWGHQQSALQDAVDVICNDLDLYGKSLICFQNGNVPIQQCVSMTVSKMVQLSNKQITNKLTSDKYFREFCQLRTDHLSCDLNAWKPLCSQDVIGMKTEFECKLIQDQCRNLQVASIKDICNDQTYARNLRQSGNSGKSSAIGRNGSKAVTCSLLTLSGAFVSFISAITALL
;
A
#
# COMPACT_ATOMS: atom_id res chain seq x y z
N MET A 1 -8.31 2.96 -13.11
CA MET A 1 -8.49 2.06 -11.95
C MET A 1 -7.50 2.33 -10.78
N TRP A 2 -6.21 2.03 -10.87
CA TRP A 2 -5.29 2.12 -9.70
C TRP A 2 -4.98 3.55 -9.19
N GLY A 3 -4.96 4.56 -10.07
CA GLY A 3 -4.71 5.97 -9.68
C GLY A 3 -5.83 6.65 -8.87
N TYR A 4 -7.04 6.07 -8.81
CA TYR A 4 -8.17 6.62 -8.04
C TYR A 4 -8.36 5.93 -6.67
N ILE A 5 -8.02 4.64 -6.56
CA ILE A 5 -7.86 3.93 -5.28
C ILE A 5 -6.87 4.68 -4.38
N PHE A 6 -5.85 5.27 -4.99
CA PHE A 6 -4.82 6.11 -4.39
C PHE A 6 -5.35 7.34 -3.61
N LEU A 7 -6.32 8.07 -4.16
CA LEU A 7 -6.87 9.27 -3.52
C LEU A 7 -7.89 8.91 -2.42
N LEU A 8 -8.65 7.83 -2.60
CA LEU A 8 -9.68 7.36 -1.67
C LEU A 8 -9.10 6.69 -0.41
N VAL A 9 -7.97 5.99 -0.51
CA VAL A 9 -7.26 5.41 0.64
C VAL A 9 -6.66 6.51 1.54
N LEU A 10 -6.22 7.65 0.99
CA LEU A 10 -5.82 8.83 1.76
C LEU A 10 -7.00 9.52 2.47
N LEU A 11 -8.23 9.35 1.97
CA LEU A 11 -9.45 10.01 2.48
C LEU A 11 -10.20 9.19 3.56
N TYR A 12 -10.04 7.86 3.60
CA TYR A 12 -10.77 6.97 4.53
C TYR A 12 -10.02 6.65 5.85
N THR A 13 -8.70 6.84 5.92
CA THR A 13 -7.86 6.48 7.08
C THR A 13 -8.13 7.30 8.35
N VAL A 14 -8.92 8.38 8.28
CA VAL A 14 -9.24 9.24 9.43
C VAL A 14 -10.51 8.79 10.18
N GLN A 15 -11.38 7.96 9.60
CA GLN A 15 -12.71 7.65 10.17
C GLN A 15 -12.80 6.41 11.07
N ALA A 16 -11.73 5.63 11.25
CA ALA A 16 -11.76 4.43 12.10
C ALA A 16 -11.08 4.64 13.46
N GLN A 17 -11.64 5.50 14.33
CA GLN A 17 -11.34 5.42 15.76
C GLN A 17 -12.10 4.23 16.38
N PRO A 18 -11.46 3.30 17.10
CA PRO A 18 -12.16 2.24 17.80
C PRO A 18 -12.96 2.83 18.98
N GLN A 19 -14.11 2.22 19.27
CA GLN A 19 -14.95 2.54 20.42
C GLN A 19 -14.16 2.36 21.73
N GLY A 20 -13.54 3.43 22.20
CA GLY A 20 -13.19 3.60 23.60
C GLY A 20 -14.43 4.02 24.39
N VAL A 21 -14.50 3.62 25.66
CA VAL A 21 -15.49 4.17 26.60
C VAL A 21 -15.39 5.70 26.54
N PRO A 22 -16.50 6.43 26.30
CA PRO A 22 -16.45 7.88 26.21
C PRO A 22 -15.85 8.44 27.50
N THR A 23 -14.92 9.37 27.37
CA THR A 23 -14.23 9.95 28.52
C THR A 23 -15.23 10.69 29.43
N PRO A 24 -14.91 10.88 30.72
CA PRO A 24 -15.80 11.63 31.63
C PRO A 24 -16.15 13.04 31.10
N CYS A 25 -15.23 13.69 30.40
CA CYS A 25 -15.44 14.97 29.74
C CYS A 25 -16.54 14.88 28.66
N VAL A 26 -16.46 13.90 27.76
CA VAL A 26 -17.45 13.68 26.70
C VAL A 26 -18.80 13.25 27.26
N GLN A 27 -18.82 12.44 28.32
CA GLN A 27 -20.05 12.03 29.00
C GLN A 27 -20.76 13.21 29.66
N GLN A 28 -20.01 14.11 30.32
CA GLN A 28 -20.57 15.32 30.93
C GLN A 28 -21.13 16.27 29.87
N PHE A 29 -20.41 16.46 28.76
CA PHE A 29 -20.92 17.24 27.64
C PHE A 29 -22.21 16.65 27.08
N ASP A 30 -22.25 15.33 26.82
CA ASP A 30 -23.45 14.67 26.29
C ASP A 30 -24.65 14.83 27.22
N ALA A 31 -24.45 14.70 28.55
CA ALA A 31 -25.49 14.91 29.54
C ALA A 31 -26.05 16.36 29.51
N VAL A 32 -25.18 17.37 29.53
CA VAL A 32 -25.61 18.78 29.50
C VAL A 32 -26.23 19.15 28.15
N PHE A 33 -25.67 18.65 27.05
CA PHE A 33 -26.19 18.84 25.71
C PHE A 33 -27.59 18.26 25.58
N ARG A 34 -27.85 17.05 26.08
CA ARG A 34 -29.19 16.44 26.16
C ARG A 34 -30.15 17.24 27.03
N GLN A 35 -29.68 17.70 28.19
CA GLN A 35 -30.48 18.50 29.11
C GLN A 35 -30.96 19.80 28.45
N CYS A 36 -30.11 20.46 27.64
CA CYS A 36 -30.50 21.65 26.90
C CYS A 36 -31.72 21.44 25.99
N PHE A 37 -31.82 20.29 25.32
CA PHE A 37 -32.97 19.96 24.45
C PHE A 37 -34.22 19.60 25.26
N GLN A 38 -34.05 18.95 26.41
CA GLN A 38 -35.15 18.64 27.32
C GLN A 38 -35.72 19.92 27.95
N ASP A 39 -34.87 20.82 28.48
CA ASP A 39 -35.31 22.03 29.19
C ASP A 39 -35.91 23.10 28.26
N ASN A 40 -35.39 23.22 27.04
CA ASN A 40 -35.78 24.29 26.12
C ASN A 40 -36.75 23.84 25.04
N GLY A 41 -37.02 22.54 24.92
CA GLY A 41 -37.93 22.00 23.91
C GLY A 41 -38.83 20.86 24.39
N GLY A 42 -38.56 20.24 25.54
CA GLY A 42 -39.28 19.04 25.98
C GLY A 42 -38.98 17.82 25.13
N TYR A 43 -37.83 17.79 24.43
CA TYR A 43 -37.49 16.73 23.48
C TYR A 43 -36.31 15.89 23.97
N GLN A 44 -36.38 14.60 23.71
CA GLN A 44 -35.19 13.75 23.73
C GLN A 44 -34.33 14.07 22.51
N LEU A 45 -33.02 14.14 22.71
CA LEU A 45 -32.05 14.54 21.69
C LEU A 45 -32.11 13.65 20.44
N GLU A 46 -32.41 12.36 20.62
CA GLU A 46 -32.60 11.37 19.56
C GLU A 46 -33.72 11.74 18.58
N ILE A 47 -34.81 12.31 19.10
CA ILE A 47 -35.96 12.75 18.30
C ILE A 47 -35.56 13.97 17.45
N ILE A 48 -34.70 14.84 17.98
CA ILE A 48 -34.19 16.02 17.28
C ILE A 48 -33.17 15.64 16.22
N PHE A 49 -32.25 14.72 16.51
CA PHE A 49 -31.35 14.20 15.49
C PHE A 49 -32.13 13.52 14.36
N SER A 50 -33.13 12.71 14.69
CA SER A 50 -34.02 12.09 13.69
C SER A 50 -34.66 13.14 12.80
N LEU A 51 -35.19 14.23 13.36
CA LEU A 51 -35.77 15.33 12.60
C LEU A 51 -34.77 16.04 11.68
N VAL A 52 -33.64 16.46 12.25
CA VAL A 52 -32.58 17.25 11.59
C VAL A 52 -31.99 16.47 10.41
N THR A 53 -31.84 15.16 10.58
CA THR A 53 -31.28 14.28 9.56
C THR A 53 -32.34 13.69 8.63
N ASN A 54 -33.58 14.20 8.67
CA ASN A 54 -34.70 13.72 7.87
C ASN A 54 -34.95 12.19 8.04
N GLY A 55 -34.69 11.67 9.24
CA GLY A 55 -34.91 10.28 9.66
C GLY A 55 -33.67 9.38 9.57
N SER A 56 -32.51 9.89 9.12
CA SER A 56 -31.33 9.04 8.92
C SER A 56 -30.62 8.62 10.21
N SER A 57 -30.86 9.31 11.34
CA SER A 57 -30.34 8.92 12.66
C SER A 57 -31.38 8.21 13.55
N GLY A 58 -32.49 7.72 12.97
CA GLY A 58 -33.56 6.96 13.65
C GLY A 58 -34.96 7.42 13.25
N PRO A 59 -36.02 6.60 13.41
CA PRO A 59 -37.40 7.01 13.10
C PRO A 59 -38.00 7.92 14.18
N ILE A 60 -38.83 8.90 13.77
CA ILE A 60 -39.63 9.72 14.68
C ILE A 60 -40.68 8.80 15.35
N PRO A 61 -40.87 8.85 16.69
CA PRO A 61 -41.89 8.05 17.36
C PRO A 61 -43.26 8.17 16.69
N PRO A 62 -44.00 7.06 16.48
CA PRO A 62 -45.19 7.03 15.63
C PRO A 62 -46.36 7.90 16.12
N ASN A 63 -46.32 8.31 17.40
CA ASN A 63 -47.28 9.20 18.03
C ASN A 63 -46.94 10.70 17.85
N ILE A 64 -45.86 11.05 17.16
CA ILE A 64 -45.42 12.43 16.99
C ILE A 64 -45.56 12.86 15.53
N ASN A 65 -46.45 13.82 15.27
CA ASN A 65 -46.59 14.42 13.94
C ASN A 65 -45.34 15.25 13.61
N ARG A 66 -44.64 14.87 12.54
CA ARG A 66 -43.40 15.50 12.09
C ARG A 66 -43.53 17.00 11.85
N GLN A 67 -44.63 17.47 11.23
CA GLN A 67 -44.83 18.89 10.96
C GLN A 67 -45.02 19.70 12.24
N ASN A 68 -45.82 19.17 13.19
CA ASN A 68 -46.01 19.80 14.50
C ASN A 68 -44.69 19.85 15.28
N LEU A 69 -43.88 18.79 15.18
CA LEU A 69 -42.59 18.70 15.83
C LEU A 69 -41.58 19.68 15.21
N ILE A 70 -41.51 19.80 13.88
CA ILE A 70 -40.70 20.84 13.20
C ILE A 70 -41.14 22.22 13.66
N GLN A 71 -42.44 22.54 13.64
CA GLN A 71 -42.95 23.83 14.10
C GLN A 71 -42.57 24.13 15.55
N SER A 72 -42.68 23.13 16.43
CA SER A 72 -42.40 23.29 17.85
C SER A 72 -40.90 23.36 18.16
N VAL A 73 -40.04 22.65 17.41
CA VAL A 73 -38.58 22.79 17.50
C VAL A 73 -38.13 24.14 16.95
N CYS A 74 -38.70 24.58 15.85
CA CYS A 74 -38.39 25.89 15.25
C CYS A 74 -38.86 27.06 16.12
N GLY A 75 -40.01 26.94 16.80
CA GLY A 75 -40.49 27.92 17.78
C GLY A 75 -39.58 28.04 19.01
N ASN A 76 -38.86 26.98 19.37
CA ASN A 76 -37.93 26.96 20.51
C ASN A 76 -36.45 27.09 20.11
N ARG A 77 -36.14 27.22 18.82
CA ARG A 77 -34.77 27.15 18.30
C ARG A 77 -33.82 28.14 18.93
N GLN A 78 -34.23 29.39 19.16
CA GLN A 78 -33.37 30.40 19.78
C GLN A 78 -32.95 30.01 21.20
N ARG A 79 -33.86 29.42 21.98
CA ARG A 79 -33.60 28.95 23.34
C ARG A 79 -32.65 27.75 23.34
N ILE A 80 -32.92 26.77 22.47
CA ILE A 80 -32.06 25.60 22.27
C ILE A 80 -30.64 26.04 21.85
N THR A 81 -30.54 26.92 20.84
CA THR A 81 -29.27 27.43 20.33
C THR A 81 -28.51 28.21 21.40
N GLY A 82 -29.20 29.06 22.16
CA GLY A 82 -28.62 29.80 23.28
C GLY A 82 -28.09 28.88 24.39
N CYS A 83 -28.74 27.74 24.63
CA CYS A 83 -28.30 26.75 25.60
C CYS A 83 -27.06 25.97 25.14
N ILE A 84 -27.02 25.51 23.88
CA ILE A 84 -25.93 24.65 23.39
C ILE A 84 -24.67 25.41 22.96
N SER A 85 -24.79 26.68 22.52
CA SER A 85 -23.66 27.48 22.02
C SER A 85 -22.50 27.65 23.01
N PRO A 86 -22.72 27.93 24.30
CA PRO A 86 -21.62 28.16 25.24
C PRO A 86 -20.97 26.86 25.74
N LEU A 87 -21.57 25.68 25.49
CA LEU A 87 -21.13 24.41 26.07
C LEU A 87 -19.66 24.05 25.77
N PRO A 88 -19.13 24.23 24.55
CA PRO A 88 -17.71 23.96 24.29
C PRO A 88 -16.77 24.86 25.09
N GLY A 89 -17.18 26.10 25.38
CA GLY A 89 -16.41 27.06 26.17
C GLY A 89 -16.59 26.91 27.69
N GLN A 90 -17.59 26.13 28.12
CA GLN A 90 -17.84 25.78 29.52
C GLN A 90 -17.30 24.38 29.88
N ALA A 91 -16.65 23.71 28.93
CA ALA A 91 -16.02 22.43 29.17
C ALA A 91 -15.06 22.53 30.38
N PRO A 92 -15.07 21.56 31.31
CA PRO A 92 -14.13 21.53 32.42
C PRO A 92 -12.69 21.71 31.93
N LEU A 93 -11.85 22.42 32.69
CA LEU A 93 -10.42 22.62 32.40
C LEU A 93 -9.63 21.31 32.16
N GLN A 94 -10.22 20.15 32.48
CA GLN A 94 -9.64 18.81 32.32
C GLN A 94 -9.96 18.16 30.97
N CYS A 95 -10.76 18.79 30.12
CA CYS A 95 -11.05 18.30 28.77
C CYS A 95 -9.84 18.48 27.85
N GLN A 96 -9.48 17.43 27.11
CA GLN A 96 -8.45 17.51 26.08
C GLN A 96 -8.94 18.37 24.92
N GLN A 97 -8.03 19.07 24.24
CA GLN A 97 -8.35 19.95 23.12
C GLN A 97 -9.09 19.24 21.98
N VAL A 98 -8.82 17.95 21.75
CA VAL A 98 -9.54 17.12 20.77
C VAL A 98 -11.00 16.90 21.17
N GLU A 99 -11.28 16.74 22.47
CA GLU A 99 -12.64 16.55 23.00
C GLU A 99 -13.42 17.85 22.88
N VAL A 100 -12.80 18.99 23.24
CA VAL A 100 -13.41 20.32 23.06
C VAL A 100 -13.70 20.61 21.59
N SER A 101 -12.81 20.21 20.67
CA SER A 101 -13.02 20.36 19.23
C SER A 101 -14.16 19.49 18.71
N MET A 102 -14.31 18.26 19.25
CA MET A 102 -15.42 17.37 18.92
C MET A 102 -16.76 17.92 19.44
N MET A 103 -16.78 18.50 20.64
CA MET A 103 -17.96 19.16 21.23
C MET A 103 -18.40 20.35 20.38
N ASP A 104 -17.45 21.21 20.00
CA ASP A 104 -17.71 22.36 19.12
C ASP A 104 -18.26 21.91 17.76
N GLY A 105 -17.66 20.87 17.15
CA GLY A 105 -18.18 20.27 15.92
C GLY A 105 -19.62 19.77 16.06
N THR A 106 -19.95 19.11 17.17
CA THR A 106 -21.29 18.58 17.47
C THR A 106 -22.32 19.71 17.63
N VAL A 107 -21.98 20.75 18.39
CA VAL A 107 -22.84 21.94 18.58
C VAL A 107 -23.10 22.63 17.25
N ARG A 108 -22.07 22.86 16.43
CA ARG A 108 -22.20 23.51 15.12
C ARG A 108 -23.04 22.69 14.14
N SER A 109 -22.79 21.39 14.05
CA SER A 109 -23.56 20.48 13.19
C SER A 109 -25.05 20.51 13.55
N MET A 110 -25.36 20.53 14.84
CA MET A 110 -26.74 20.61 15.31
C MET A 110 -27.39 21.96 14.97
N GLN A 111 -26.67 23.07 15.16
CA GLN A 111 -27.16 24.40 14.78
C GLN A 111 -27.43 24.52 13.28
N GLN A 112 -26.56 23.95 12.43
CA GLN A 112 -26.76 23.85 10.98
C GLN A 112 -28.04 23.09 10.65
N GLY A 113 -28.19 21.93 11.26
CA GLY A 113 -29.34 21.07 11.09
C GLY A 113 -30.66 21.74 11.47
N LEU A 114 -30.69 22.39 12.64
CA LEU A 114 -31.85 23.17 13.11
C LEU A 114 -32.14 24.36 12.18
N GLY A 115 -31.12 25.05 11.66
CA GLY A 115 -31.29 26.15 10.72
C GLY A 115 -31.90 25.71 9.39
N ALA A 116 -31.33 24.66 8.78
CA ALA A 116 -31.83 24.10 7.53
C ALA A 116 -33.26 23.57 7.67
N MET A 117 -33.57 22.89 8.78
CA MET A 117 -34.92 22.37 9.06
C MET A 117 -35.95 23.49 9.25
N CYS A 118 -35.57 24.62 9.84
CA CYS A 118 -36.47 25.74 10.13
C CYS A 118 -36.61 26.74 8.99
N GLY A 119 -36.01 26.48 7.82
CA GLY A 119 -36.13 27.33 6.64
C GLY A 119 -35.33 28.62 6.72
N ASP A 120 -34.41 28.75 7.67
CA ASP A 120 -33.54 29.91 7.77
C ASP A 120 -32.35 29.76 6.81
N SER A 121 -32.15 30.77 5.96
CA SER A 121 -30.98 30.93 5.11
C SER A 121 -29.71 31.33 5.87
N ILE A 122 -29.79 31.42 7.21
CA ILE A 122 -28.64 31.70 8.06
C ILE A 122 -27.89 30.39 8.29
N GLN A 123 -27.05 30.02 7.32
CA GLN A 123 -25.97 29.08 7.55
C GLN A 123 -25.12 29.61 8.72
N PRO A 124 -24.82 28.83 9.76
CA PRO A 124 -23.82 29.24 10.73
C PRO A 124 -22.50 29.49 9.98
N PRO A 125 -21.68 30.42 10.47
CA PRO A 125 -20.48 30.83 9.77
C PRO A 125 -19.63 29.59 9.46
N PRO A 126 -19.14 29.44 8.21
CA PRO A 126 -18.31 28.31 7.84
C PRO A 126 -17.13 28.18 8.82
N PRO A 127 -16.63 26.95 9.08
CA PRO A 127 -15.45 26.74 9.91
C PRO A 127 -14.34 27.70 9.51
N PRO A 128 -13.51 28.21 10.44
CA PRO A 128 -12.48 29.20 10.14
C PRO A 128 -11.62 28.81 8.94
N CYS A 129 -11.28 27.53 8.82
CA CYS A 129 -10.57 26.99 7.67
C CYS A 129 -11.32 27.18 6.34
N LEU A 130 -12.59 26.79 6.29
CA LEU A 130 -13.42 26.90 5.08
C LEU A 130 -13.73 28.36 4.74
N LYS A 131 -13.86 29.22 5.77
CA LYS A 131 -13.99 30.67 5.61
C LYS A 131 -12.73 31.28 5.02
N ASN A 132 -11.56 30.86 5.47
CA ASN A 132 -10.27 31.33 4.95
C ASN A 132 -10.00 30.79 3.53
N PHE A 133 -10.48 29.58 3.22
CA PHE A 133 -10.49 29.04 1.86
C PHE A 133 -11.39 29.86 0.94
N ASP A 134 -12.64 30.09 1.33
CA ASP A 134 -13.59 30.88 0.55
C ASP A 134 -13.07 32.31 0.34
N ALA A 135 -12.56 32.97 1.39
CA ALA A 135 -11.95 34.29 1.29
C ALA A 135 -10.73 34.28 0.34
N GLY A 136 -9.80 33.34 0.52
CA GLY A 136 -8.62 33.23 -0.34
C GLY A 136 -8.96 32.94 -1.80
N PHE A 137 -9.99 32.13 -2.05
CA PHE A 137 -10.45 31.83 -3.40
C PHE A 137 -11.21 33.01 -4.03
N ARG A 138 -11.98 33.77 -3.25
CA ARG A 138 -12.60 35.02 -3.67
C ARG A 138 -11.56 36.07 -4.06
N ASP A 139 -10.46 36.17 -3.31
CA ASP A 139 -9.32 37.02 -3.67
C ASP A 139 -8.69 36.59 -5.01
N CYS A 140 -8.61 35.28 -5.27
CA CYS A 140 -8.14 34.76 -6.57
C CYS A 140 -9.05 35.23 -7.72
N LEU A 141 -10.38 35.13 -7.55
CA LEU A 141 -11.35 35.59 -8.56
C LEU A 141 -11.25 37.09 -8.80
N GLN A 142 -11.15 37.89 -7.75
CA GLN A 142 -11.02 39.35 -7.86
C GLN A 142 -9.75 39.75 -8.61
N LYS A 143 -8.62 39.08 -8.39
CA LYS A 143 -7.36 39.33 -9.13
C LYS A 143 -7.44 38.99 -10.63
N THR A 144 -8.45 38.24 -11.04
CA THR A 144 -8.78 37.98 -12.45
C THR A 144 -9.86 38.91 -13.00
N ASN A 145 -10.23 39.97 -12.27
CA ASN A 145 -11.35 40.86 -12.57
C ASN A 145 -12.71 40.13 -12.65
N ILE A 146 -12.86 39.02 -11.94
CA ILE A 146 -14.10 38.26 -11.85
C ILE A 146 -14.76 38.56 -10.51
N VAL A 147 -16.00 39.07 -10.56
CA VAL A 147 -16.81 39.28 -9.36
C VAL A 147 -17.20 37.91 -8.79
N PRO A 148 -16.79 37.54 -7.56
CA PRO A 148 -16.97 36.19 -7.06
C PRO A 148 -18.43 35.71 -7.05
N GLU A 149 -19.36 36.58 -6.68
CA GLU A 149 -20.79 36.31 -6.64
C GLU A 149 -21.31 35.91 -8.03
N GLN A 150 -20.90 36.66 -9.06
CA GLN A 150 -21.30 36.39 -10.43
C GLN A 150 -20.71 35.07 -10.93
N PHE A 151 -19.47 34.75 -10.54
CA PHE A 151 -18.81 33.49 -10.86
C PHE A 151 -19.52 32.29 -10.21
N PHE A 152 -19.85 32.36 -8.92
CA PHE A 152 -20.57 31.28 -8.25
C PHE A 152 -21.99 31.13 -8.78
N MET A 153 -22.67 32.23 -9.14
CA MET A 153 -23.96 32.17 -9.83
C MET A 153 -23.84 31.52 -11.21
N LEU A 154 -22.76 31.81 -11.95
CA LEU A 154 -22.46 31.19 -13.23
C LEU A 154 -22.23 29.68 -13.09
N LEU A 155 -21.42 29.25 -12.11
CA LEU A 155 -21.16 27.83 -11.80
C LEU A 155 -22.44 27.10 -11.37
N ALA A 156 -23.28 27.75 -10.55
CA ALA A 156 -24.55 27.19 -10.08
C ALA A 156 -25.68 27.26 -11.12
N ASN A 157 -25.40 27.74 -12.33
CA ASN A 157 -26.38 27.96 -13.40
C ASN A 157 -27.58 28.84 -12.97
N LYS A 158 -27.34 29.85 -12.12
CA LYS A 158 -28.35 30.81 -11.67
C LYS A 158 -28.43 32.02 -12.59
N THR A 159 -29.57 32.71 -12.58
CA THR A 159 -29.78 33.97 -13.32
C THR A 159 -28.83 35.04 -12.82
N LEU A 160 -27.98 35.58 -13.70
CA LEU A 160 -27.02 36.64 -13.34
C LEU A 160 -27.72 37.99 -13.11
N PRO A 161 -27.12 38.92 -12.34
CA PRO A 161 -27.64 40.27 -12.15
C PRO A 161 -27.84 41.00 -13.49
N GLN A 162 -28.81 41.92 -13.53
CA GLN A 162 -29.07 42.74 -14.72
C GLN A 162 -27.79 43.50 -15.14
N GLY A 163 -27.47 43.45 -16.44
CA GLY A 163 -26.26 44.07 -17.01
C GLY A 163 -25.04 43.14 -17.09
N VAL A 164 -25.09 41.93 -16.54
CA VAL A 164 -23.98 40.94 -16.66
C VAL A 164 -24.28 39.98 -17.81
N ASN A 165 -23.53 40.08 -18.91
CA ASN A 165 -23.64 39.13 -20.02
C ASN A 165 -23.01 37.79 -19.63
N ARG A 166 -23.81 36.72 -19.65
CA ARG A 166 -23.40 35.37 -19.26
C ARG A 166 -22.25 34.82 -20.10
N ASP A 167 -22.30 35.02 -21.41
CA ASP A 167 -21.27 34.52 -22.32
C ASP A 167 -19.97 35.31 -22.18
N GLN A 168 -20.06 36.62 -21.96
CA GLN A 168 -18.90 37.45 -21.66
C GLN A 168 -18.22 37.03 -20.35
N LEU A 169 -19.00 36.86 -19.27
CA LEU A 169 -18.48 36.39 -17.99
C LEU A 169 -17.87 34.98 -18.12
N LYS A 170 -18.53 34.08 -18.86
CA LYS A 170 -18.01 32.75 -19.15
C LYS A 170 -16.70 32.82 -19.94
N ASN A 171 -16.60 33.64 -20.97
CA ASN A 171 -15.39 33.76 -21.79
C ASN A 171 -14.20 34.31 -20.98
N VAL A 172 -14.44 35.29 -20.10
CA VAL A 172 -13.42 35.81 -19.18
C VAL A 172 -13.03 34.75 -18.16
N ALA A 173 -14.02 34.08 -17.55
CA ALA A 173 -13.80 33.03 -16.58
C ALA A 173 -13.06 31.82 -17.16
N CYS A 174 -13.29 31.51 -18.44
CA CYS A 174 -12.82 30.30 -19.10
C CYS A 174 -11.64 30.51 -20.04
N SER A 175 -11.07 31.71 -20.07
CA SER A 175 -9.80 31.92 -20.77
C SER A 175 -8.73 31.03 -20.15
N GLU A 176 -7.82 30.52 -20.97
CA GLU A 176 -6.73 29.65 -20.52
C GLU A 176 -5.86 30.35 -19.45
N GLN A 177 -5.64 31.66 -19.61
CA GLN A 177 -4.93 32.48 -18.64
C GLN A 177 -5.64 32.53 -17.28
N THR A 178 -6.95 32.80 -17.27
CA THR A 178 -7.77 32.82 -16.04
C THR A 178 -7.78 31.44 -15.39
N LYS A 179 -7.96 30.37 -16.17
CA LYS A 179 -7.97 28.98 -15.69
C LYS A 179 -6.67 28.61 -15.00
N ASN A 180 -5.53 28.86 -15.65
CA ASN A 180 -4.22 28.56 -15.09
C ASN A 180 -3.95 29.38 -13.82
N TYR A 181 -4.37 30.66 -13.82
CA TYR A 181 -4.24 31.51 -12.64
C TYR A 181 -5.10 31.01 -11.47
N LEU A 182 -6.39 30.72 -11.70
CA LEU A 182 -7.31 30.29 -10.65
C LEU A 182 -6.91 28.95 -10.04
N ILE A 183 -6.44 27.99 -10.86
CA ILE A 183 -5.93 26.72 -10.35
C ILE A 183 -4.71 26.96 -9.48
N THR A 184 -3.71 27.69 -9.98
CA THR A 184 -2.47 27.99 -9.23
C THR A 184 -2.78 28.73 -7.92
N CYS A 185 -3.66 29.72 -7.97
CA CYS A 185 -4.05 30.53 -6.83
C CYS A 185 -4.84 29.72 -5.80
N ALA A 186 -5.80 28.90 -6.24
CA ALA A 186 -6.57 28.02 -5.35
C ALA A 186 -5.68 26.98 -4.66
N THR A 187 -4.75 26.36 -5.40
CA THR A 187 -3.74 25.45 -4.82
C THR A 187 -2.89 26.18 -3.79
N SER A 188 -2.45 27.41 -4.08
CA SER A 188 -1.73 28.27 -3.13
C SER A 188 -2.54 28.56 -1.86
N VAL A 189 -3.85 28.80 -1.97
CA VAL A 189 -4.74 29.01 -0.82
C VAL A 189 -4.80 27.74 0.01
N VAL A 190 -5.02 26.57 -0.61
CA VAL A 190 -5.05 25.27 0.09
C VAL A 190 -3.73 24.96 0.80
N SER A 191 -2.58 25.21 0.16
CA SER A 191 -1.27 24.99 0.79
C SER A 191 -1.05 25.86 2.03
N ARG A 192 -1.50 27.13 2.02
CA ARG A 192 -1.43 27.98 3.22
C ARG A 192 -2.36 27.49 4.34
N LEU A 193 -3.48 26.89 3.96
CA LEU A 193 -4.47 26.36 4.88
C LEU A 193 -4.04 25.04 5.53
N GLN A 194 -3.14 24.27 4.92
CA GLN A 194 -2.59 23.05 5.53
C GLN A 194 -1.92 23.30 6.90
N ILE A 195 -1.46 24.53 7.16
CA ILE A 195 -0.85 24.92 8.43
C ILE A 195 -1.91 25.37 9.45
N GLN A 196 -3.07 25.85 8.98
CA GLN A 196 -4.10 26.49 9.81
C GLN A 196 -5.32 25.61 10.07
N CYS A 197 -5.52 24.58 9.24
CA CYS A 197 -6.68 23.70 9.26
C CYS A 197 -6.33 22.38 9.90
N ASN A 198 -7.24 21.82 10.69
CA ASN A 198 -7.09 20.45 11.14
C ASN A 198 -7.28 19.47 9.94
N PRO A 199 -6.82 18.20 10.06
CA PRO A 199 -6.89 17.25 8.94
C PRO A 199 -8.29 17.06 8.33
N GLN A 200 -9.36 17.10 9.13
CA GLN A 200 -10.74 16.96 8.65
C GLN A 200 -11.18 18.17 7.81
N GLU A 201 -10.79 19.36 8.24
CA GLU A 201 -11.04 20.60 7.48
C GLU A 201 -10.23 20.62 6.18
N GLN A 202 -8.99 20.12 6.19
CA GLN A 202 -8.16 19.99 4.97
C GLN A 202 -8.81 19.07 3.94
N ILE A 203 -9.37 17.93 4.38
CA ILE A 203 -10.12 17.00 3.52
C ILE A 203 -11.34 17.70 2.91
N THR A 204 -12.09 18.44 3.73
CA THR A 204 -13.29 19.16 3.30
C THR A 204 -12.95 20.23 2.27
N VAL A 205 -11.87 20.99 2.50
CA VAL A 205 -11.35 22.01 1.56
C VAL A 205 -10.85 21.38 0.26
N GLY A 206 -10.08 20.28 0.33
CA GLY A 206 -9.59 19.57 -0.84
C GLY A 206 -10.70 19.00 -1.71
N THR A 207 -11.71 18.38 -1.08
CA THR A 207 -12.89 17.83 -1.78
C THR A 207 -13.74 18.94 -2.40
N SER A 208 -13.92 20.05 -1.68
CA SER A 208 -14.65 21.23 -2.18
C SER A 208 -13.94 21.85 -3.39
N LEU A 209 -12.61 21.95 -3.34
CA LEU A 209 -11.80 22.44 -4.47
C LEU A 209 -11.93 21.51 -5.68
N GLN A 210 -11.85 20.18 -5.50
CA GLN A 210 -12.00 19.23 -6.60
C GLN A 210 -13.38 19.30 -7.26
N ASN A 211 -14.44 19.35 -6.46
CA ASN A 211 -15.81 19.48 -6.96
C ASN A 211 -15.97 20.80 -7.74
N MET A 212 -15.45 21.90 -7.19
CA MET A 212 -15.50 23.20 -7.85
C MET A 212 -14.70 23.22 -9.16
N LEU A 213 -13.51 22.63 -9.21
CA LEU A 213 -12.69 22.53 -10.43
C LEU A 213 -13.35 21.64 -11.49
N GLY A 214 -14.02 20.56 -11.08
CA GLY A 214 -14.84 19.75 -11.98
C GLY A 214 -15.97 20.56 -12.61
N VAL A 215 -16.79 21.22 -11.80
CA VAL A 215 -17.90 22.08 -12.29
C VAL A 215 -17.38 23.20 -13.20
N TYR A 216 -16.26 23.82 -12.83
CA TYR A 216 -15.61 24.88 -13.61
C TYR A 216 -15.09 24.38 -14.97
N ASP A 217 -14.46 23.22 -15.04
CA ASP A 217 -14.01 22.64 -16.32
C ASP A 217 -15.20 22.28 -17.23
N GLY A 218 -16.27 21.75 -16.66
CA GLY A 218 -17.53 21.49 -17.37
C GLY A 218 -18.18 22.75 -17.92
N MET A 219 -18.17 23.84 -17.14
CA MET A 219 -18.62 25.15 -17.60
C MET A 219 -17.78 25.62 -18.79
N CYS A 220 -16.45 25.58 -18.69
CA CYS A 220 -15.54 26.19 -19.65
C CYS A 220 -15.39 25.44 -20.96
N THR A 221 -15.50 24.12 -20.94
CA THR A 221 -15.39 23.33 -22.17
C THR A 221 -16.70 23.30 -22.97
N GLY A 222 -17.81 23.84 -22.43
CA GLY A 222 -19.14 23.71 -23.02
C GLY A 222 -19.66 22.27 -23.05
N LYS A 223 -18.83 21.31 -22.66
CA LYS A 223 -19.22 19.94 -22.35
C LYS A 223 -19.78 20.00 -20.95
N THR A 224 -21.09 20.19 -20.86
CA THR A 224 -21.79 20.02 -19.60
C THR A 224 -21.28 18.74 -18.94
N ILE A 225 -20.62 18.87 -17.78
CA ILE A 225 -20.61 17.77 -16.82
C ILE A 225 -22.05 17.75 -16.32
N GLN A 226 -22.94 17.11 -17.10
CA GLN A 226 -24.13 16.54 -16.51
C GLN A 226 -23.62 15.45 -15.58
N SER A 227 -23.45 15.80 -14.31
CA SER A 227 -23.58 14.84 -13.21
C SER A 227 -24.97 14.18 -13.21
N GLY A 228 -25.91 14.63 -14.06
CA GLY A 228 -27.29 14.17 -14.07
C GLY A 228 -27.57 12.82 -14.72
N GLN A 229 -27.09 12.53 -15.95
CA GLN A 229 -27.54 11.31 -16.66
C GLN A 229 -26.59 10.12 -16.53
N CYS A 230 -25.29 10.28 -16.79
CA CYS A 230 -24.37 9.15 -16.77
C CYS A 230 -24.14 8.63 -15.33
N MET A 231 -24.01 9.53 -14.35
CA MET A 231 -23.94 9.13 -12.93
C MET A 231 -25.27 8.53 -12.45
N ALA A 232 -26.43 9.09 -12.84
CA ALA A 232 -27.72 8.48 -12.48
C ALA A 232 -27.94 7.11 -13.15
N GLN A 233 -27.44 6.90 -14.38
CA GLN A 233 -27.46 5.60 -15.04
C GLN A 233 -26.56 4.60 -14.32
N PHE A 234 -25.37 5.03 -13.89
CA PHE A 234 -24.50 4.23 -13.04
C PHE A 234 -25.16 3.89 -11.69
N GLU A 235 -25.69 4.89 -10.97
CA GLU A 235 -26.37 4.70 -9.68
C GLU A 235 -27.59 3.78 -9.83
N SER A 236 -28.39 3.95 -10.88
CA SER A 236 -29.51 3.07 -11.20
C SER A 236 -29.04 1.65 -11.53
N GLY A 237 -27.96 1.50 -12.30
CA GLY A 237 -27.35 0.20 -12.58
C GLY A 237 -26.85 -0.49 -11.32
N MET A 238 -26.19 0.25 -10.42
CA MET A 238 -25.74 -0.27 -9.12
C MET A 238 -26.91 -0.65 -8.21
N ASP A 239 -28.00 0.13 -8.21
CA ASP A 239 -29.22 -0.20 -7.47
C ASP A 239 -29.87 -1.49 -7.98
N ILE A 240 -29.97 -1.66 -9.30
CA ILE A 240 -30.43 -2.91 -9.92
C ILE A 240 -29.53 -4.09 -9.52
N CYS A 241 -28.20 -3.89 -9.50
CA CYS A 241 -27.25 -4.92 -9.09
C CYS A 241 -27.43 -5.34 -7.62
N ALA A 242 -27.58 -4.37 -6.72
CA ALA A 242 -27.84 -4.61 -5.31
C ALA A 242 -29.18 -5.34 -5.11
N GLN A 243 -30.25 -4.86 -5.76
CA GLN A 243 -31.58 -5.47 -5.68
C GLN A 243 -31.56 -6.92 -6.18
N ARG A 244 -30.92 -7.20 -7.32
CA ARG A 244 -30.86 -8.57 -7.87
C ARG A 244 -30.03 -9.52 -7.00
N THR A 245 -28.96 -9.03 -6.39
CA THR A 245 -28.01 -9.89 -5.66
C THR A 245 -28.43 -10.11 -4.21
N PHE A 246 -28.94 -9.07 -3.57
CA PHE A 246 -29.20 -9.02 -2.13
C PHE A 246 -30.67 -8.82 -1.78
N ASN A 247 -31.54 -8.59 -2.78
CA ASN A 247 -32.94 -8.23 -2.57
C ASN A 247 -33.12 -6.96 -1.72
N MET A 248 -32.22 -5.99 -1.88
CA MET A 248 -32.27 -4.68 -1.22
C MET A 248 -31.68 -3.58 -2.11
N PRO A 249 -32.16 -2.34 -2.01
CA PRO A 249 -31.61 -1.22 -2.75
C PRO A 249 -30.20 -0.86 -2.26
N MET A 250 -29.44 -0.22 -3.13
CA MET A 250 -28.05 0.15 -2.88
C MET A 250 -27.91 1.05 -1.65
N GLN A 251 -28.86 1.97 -1.46
CA GLN A 251 -28.88 2.85 -0.30
C GLN A 251 -28.94 2.04 1.01
N THR A 252 -29.79 1.02 1.09
CA THR A 252 -29.90 0.16 2.27
C THR A 252 -28.63 -0.67 2.49
N LEU A 253 -28.03 -1.17 1.42
CA LEU A 253 -26.73 -1.84 1.49
C LEU A 253 -25.65 -0.91 2.08
N MET A 254 -25.55 0.33 1.58
CA MET A 254 -24.58 1.30 2.09
C MET A 254 -24.86 1.67 3.55
N MET A 255 -26.12 1.75 3.97
CA MET A 255 -26.50 1.95 5.37
C MET A 255 -25.96 0.82 6.25
N ILE A 256 -26.19 -0.44 5.86
CA ILE A 256 -25.71 -1.62 6.61
C ILE A 256 -24.18 -1.60 6.74
N LEU A 257 -23.46 -1.33 5.65
CA LEU A 257 -21.99 -1.31 5.63
C LEU A 257 -21.39 -0.18 6.48
N ASN A 258 -22.12 0.93 6.59
CA ASN A 258 -21.73 2.07 7.42
C ASN A 258 -22.25 1.97 8.87
N ASN A 259 -22.75 0.80 9.29
CA ASN A 259 -23.36 0.57 10.61
C ASN A 259 -24.51 1.53 10.93
N GLN A 260 -25.24 1.98 9.91
CA GLN A 260 -26.46 2.77 10.05
C GLN A 260 -27.66 1.84 10.16
N GLN A 261 -28.71 2.30 10.84
CA GLN A 261 -29.90 1.48 11.06
C GLN A 261 -30.73 1.37 9.78
N PRO A 262 -30.87 0.18 9.15
CA PRO A 262 -31.63 0.02 7.92
C PRO A 262 -33.15 0.16 8.16
N PRO A 263 -33.98 0.23 7.09
CA PRO A 263 -35.43 0.18 7.21
C PRO A 263 -35.92 -0.99 8.08
N ALA A 264 -37.03 -0.77 8.80
CA ALA A 264 -37.60 -1.76 9.72
C ALA A 264 -37.87 -3.10 9.00
N GLY A 265 -37.57 -4.20 9.69
CA GLY A 265 -37.73 -5.57 9.16
C GLY A 265 -36.46 -6.18 8.56
N ILE A 266 -35.34 -5.45 8.51
CA ILE A 266 -34.04 -5.97 8.07
C ILE A 266 -33.18 -6.33 9.28
N ASP A 267 -32.85 -7.62 9.40
CA ASP A 267 -31.82 -8.10 10.34
C ASP A 267 -30.43 -7.74 9.81
N VAL A 268 -29.77 -6.78 10.47
CA VAL A 268 -28.45 -6.25 10.09
C VAL A 268 -27.40 -7.36 10.00
N ASN A 269 -27.39 -8.30 10.95
CA ASN A 269 -26.38 -9.36 10.98
C ASN A 269 -26.59 -10.37 9.84
N ALA A 270 -27.85 -10.74 9.60
CA ALA A 270 -28.20 -11.61 8.49
C ALA A 270 -27.89 -10.94 7.13
N ALA A 271 -28.21 -9.65 7.01
CA ALA A 271 -27.95 -8.86 5.81
C ALA A 271 -26.44 -8.70 5.55
N GLN A 272 -25.65 -8.38 6.57
CA GLN A 272 -24.19 -8.27 6.45
C GLN A 272 -23.57 -9.61 6.05
N LYS A 273 -24.01 -10.74 6.66
CA LYS A 273 -23.57 -12.08 6.25
C LYS A 273 -23.93 -12.39 4.80
N ALA A 274 -25.13 -12.01 4.35
CA ALA A 274 -25.54 -12.18 2.97
C ALA A 274 -24.75 -11.31 2.00
N ILE A 275 -24.44 -10.06 2.38
CA ILE A 275 -23.58 -9.16 1.61
C ILE A 275 -22.20 -9.79 1.41
N CYS A 276 -21.55 -10.19 2.50
CA CYS A 276 -20.21 -10.79 2.44
C CYS A 276 -20.16 -12.14 1.73
N ALA A 277 -21.26 -12.90 1.70
CA ALA A 277 -21.33 -14.13 0.93
C ALA A 277 -21.45 -13.91 -0.60
N LYS A 278 -21.96 -12.76 -1.05
CA LYS A 278 -22.30 -12.54 -2.47
C LYS A 278 -21.71 -11.25 -3.08
N TRP A 279 -20.85 -10.53 -2.38
CA TRP A 279 -20.36 -9.22 -2.85
C TRP A 279 -19.62 -9.26 -4.19
N LYS A 280 -18.93 -10.36 -4.51
CA LYS A 280 -18.29 -10.58 -5.83
C LYS A 280 -19.30 -10.59 -6.98
N SER A 281 -20.54 -11.02 -6.74
CA SER A 281 -21.61 -10.94 -7.75
C SER A 281 -22.03 -9.49 -8.01
N VAL A 282 -21.98 -8.62 -7.00
CA VAL A 282 -22.19 -7.17 -7.18
C VAL A 282 -21.00 -6.50 -7.83
N GLU A 283 -19.77 -6.97 -7.59
CA GLU A 283 -18.59 -6.51 -8.34
C GLU A 283 -18.79 -6.75 -9.85
N GLU A 284 -19.15 -7.97 -10.23
CA GLU A 284 -19.32 -8.34 -11.63
C GLU A 284 -20.50 -7.61 -12.29
N CYS A 285 -21.62 -7.49 -11.57
CA CYS A 285 -22.76 -6.71 -12.04
C CYS A 285 -22.41 -5.21 -12.15
N GLY A 286 -21.68 -4.66 -11.19
CA GLY A 286 -21.29 -3.26 -11.15
C GLY A 286 -20.30 -2.89 -12.25
N LYS A 287 -19.41 -3.79 -12.67
CA LYS A 287 -18.60 -3.61 -13.88
C LYS A 287 -19.46 -3.39 -15.11
N ASN A 288 -20.56 -4.13 -15.24
CA ASN A 288 -21.52 -3.92 -16.31
C ASN A 288 -22.27 -2.59 -16.14
N ALA A 289 -22.60 -2.16 -14.92
CA ALA A 289 -23.19 -0.84 -14.68
C ALA A 289 -22.24 0.30 -15.10
N VAL A 290 -20.94 0.17 -14.82
CA VAL A 290 -19.90 1.11 -15.29
C VAL A 290 -19.84 1.11 -16.83
N ALA A 291 -19.79 -0.06 -17.46
CA ALA A 291 -19.73 -0.17 -18.93
C ALA A 291 -20.99 0.38 -19.62
N ASN A 292 -22.16 0.19 -19.02
CA ASN A 292 -23.47 0.59 -19.56
C ASN A 292 -23.90 1.99 -19.15
N SER A 293 -23.12 2.69 -18.32
CA SER A 293 -23.41 4.06 -17.85
C SER A 293 -23.45 5.11 -18.96
N GLY A 294 -23.08 4.74 -20.20
CA GLY A 294 -23.08 5.64 -21.36
C GLY A 294 -22.11 6.82 -21.22
N CYS A 295 -21.24 6.80 -20.21
CA CYS A 295 -20.39 7.93 -19.89
C CYS A 295 -19.39 8.19 -21.00
N ALA A 296 -19.27 9.47 -21.39
CA ALA A 296 -18.15 9.90 -22.19
C ALA A 296 -16.82 9.62 -21.45
N ARG A 297 -15.75 9.41 -22.21
CA ARG A 297 -14.44 8.96 -21.67
C ARG A 297 -13.87 9.86 -20.56
N ASN A 298 -14.24 11.15 -20.52
CA ASN A 298 -13.85 12.11 -19.48
C ASN A 298 -14.72 12.04 -18.21
N GLN A 299 -15.93 11.49 -18.28
CA GLN A 299 -16.84 11.28 -17.13
C GLN A 299 -16.71 9.87 -16.54
N LEU A 300 -16.25 8.91 -17.34
CA LEU A 300 -16.04 7.51 -16.93
C LEU A 300 -15.14 7.38 -15.69
N LEU A 301 -14.16 8.30 -15.53
CA LEU A 301 -13.29 8.32 -14.35
C LEU A 301 -14.06 8.53 -13.04
N GLY A 302 -15.07 9.40 -13.02
CA GLY A 302 -15.90 9.63 -11.83
C GLY A 302 -16.76 8.42 -11.46
N VAL A 303 -17.30 7.74 -12.48
CA VAL A 303 -18.09 6.50 -12.31
C VAL A 303 -17.20 5.33 -11.87
N GLU A 304 -16.03 5.15 -12.49
CA GLU A 304 -15.04 4.15 -12.06
C GLU A 304 -14.59 4.40 -10.60
N ALA A 305 -14.41 5.66 -10.22
CA ALA A 305 -14.05 6.04 -8.86
C ALA A 305 -15.16 5.72 -7.85
N ALA A 306 -16.41 6.08 -8.17
CA ALA A 306 -17.55 5.77 -7.32
C ALA A 306 -17.75 4.26 -7.16
N PHE A 307 -17.62 3.50 -8.26
CA PHE A 307 -17.64 2.05 -8.23
C PHE A 307 -16.53 1.47 -7.36
N ALA A 308 -15.29 1.94 -7.52
CA ALA A 308 -14.17 1.52 -6.69
C ALA A 308 -14.44 1.81 -5.21
N SER A 309 -14.92 3.00 -4.83
CA SER A 309 -15.26 3.35 -3.45
C SER A 309 -16.28 2.39 -2.83
N ILE A 310 -17.33 2.07 -3.59
CA ILE A 310 -18.37 1.12 -3.16
C ILE A 310 -17.75 -0.26 -2.92
N MET A 311 -16.96 -0.77 -3.86
CA MET A 311 -16.37 -2.10 -3.74
C MET A 311 -15.35 -2.18 -2.60
N ILE A 312 -14.56 -1.11 -2.41
CA ILE A 312 -13.66 -0.97 -1.25
C ILE A 312 -14.47 -1.03 0.05
N GLY A 313 -15.54 -0.25 0.15
CA GLY A 313 -16.40 -0.23 1.34
C GLY A 313 -17.01 -1.60 1.67
N ILE A 314 -17.54 -2.30 0.65
CA ILE A 314 -18.08 -3.65 0.83
C ILE A 314 -16.99 -4.63 1.27
N ALA A 315 -15.87 -4.68 0.56
CA ALA A 315 -14.79 -5.61 0.88
C ALA A 315 -14.17 -5.32 2.27
N THR A 316 -14.06 -4.06 2.68
CA THR A 316 -13.60 -3.67 4.03
C THR A 316 -14.58 -4.13 5.11
N ALA A 317 -15.88 -3.91 4.92
CA ALA A 317 -16.90 -4.35 5.89
C ALA A 317 -16.98 -5.89 6.01
N CYS A 318 -16.51 -6.60 4.98
CA CYS A 318 -16.46 -8.06 4.92
C CYS A 318 -15.09 -8.65 5.29
N ASP A 319 -14.12 -7.81 5.67
CA ASP A 319 -12.72 -8.20 5.93
C ASP A 319 -12.07 -8.98 4.77
N ASP A 320 -12.48 -8.72 3.52
CA ASP A 320 -11.96 -9.41 2.33
C ASP A 320 -10.67 -8.73 1.84
N GLN A 321 -9.54 -9.21 2.35
CA GLN A 321 -8.21 -8.72 1.99
C GLN A 321 -7.77 -9.12 0.58
N SER A 322 -8.53 -9.96 -0.14
CA SER A 322 -8.23 -10.25 -1.55
C SER A 322 -8.51 -9.04 -2.46
N PHE A 323 -9.30 -8.07 -1.99
CA PHE A 323 -9.55 -6.83 -2.70
C PHE A 323 -8.51 -5.75 -2.34
N PRO A 324 -7.70 -5.26 -3.30
CA PRO A 324 -6.58 -4.35 -3.05
C PRO A 324 -6.91 -3.13 -2.20
N GLY A 325 -8.00 -2.42 -2.53
CA GLY A 325 -8.35 -1.19 -1.82
C GLY A 325 -8.86 -1.44 -0.39
N ALA A 326 -9.54 -2.56 -0.13
CA ALA A 326 -9.97 -2.91 1.23
C ALA A 326 -8.79 -3.34 2.09
N CYS A 327 -7.88 -4.10 1.50
CA CYS A 327 -6.64 -4.49 2.15
C CYS A 327 -5.76 -3.27 2.51
N LEU A 328 -5.63 -2.30 1.60
CA LEU A 328 -4.90 -1.05 1.84
C LEU A 328 -5.47 -0.25 3.01
N LEU A 329 -6.79 -0.23 3.20
CA LEU A 329 -7.43 0.43 4.35
C LEU A 329 -7.09 -0.25 5.68
N LYS A 330 -6.86 -1.56 5.67
CA LYS A 330 -6.45 -2.31 6.86
C LYS A 330 -4.95 -2.27 7.11
N LEU A 331 -4.15 -1.96 6.08
CA LEU A 331 -2.69 -1.95 6.13
C LEU A 331 -2.15 -1.09 7.27
N GLN A 332 -2.72 0.10 7.51
CA GLN A 332 -2.33 0.95 8.63
C GLN A 332 -2.56 0.25 9.99
N LYS A 333 -3.72 -0.38 10.19
CA LYS A 333 -4.07 -1.18 11.38
C LYS A 333 -3.14 -2.38 11.55
N ASP A 334 -2.76 -3.01 10.46
CA ASP A 334 -1.89 -4.18 10.48
C ASP A 334 -0.43 -3.76 10.77
N PHE A 335 0.03 -2.61 10.28
CA PHE A 335 1.32 -2.03 10.67
C PHE A 335 1.35 -1.64 12.15
N ILE A 336 0.28 -1.06 12.69
CA ILE A 336 0.14 -0.79 14.14
C ILE A 336 0.26 -2.09 14.93
N SER A 337 -0.33 -3.17 14.41
CA SER A 337 -0.24 -4.49 15.01
C SER A 337 1.19 -5.03 14.98
N CYS A 338 1.98 -4.71 13.94
CA CYS A 338 3.40 -5.03 13.91
C CYS A 338 4.19 -4.34 15.02
N TYR A 339 3.96 -3.05 15.28
CA TYR A 339 4.58 -2.36 16.42
C TYR A 339 4.26 -3.06 17.74
N LYS A 340 2.99 -3.39 17.99
CA LYS A 340 2.58 -4.15 19.18
C LYS A 340 3.28 -5.50 19.27
N LYS A 341 3.32 -6.24 18.15
CA LYS A 341 3.87 -7.60 18.08
C LYS A 341 5.36 -7.65 18.42
N VAL A 342 6.13 -6.62 18.06
CA VAL A 342 7.57 -6.54 18.35
C VAL A 342 7.89 -5.86 19.68
N GLY A 343 6.85 -5.43 20.43
CA GLY A 343 7.00 -4.77 21.72
C GLY A 343 7.36 -3.28 21.65
N LEU A 344 7.02 -2.60 20.55
CA LEU A 344 7.17 -1.15 20.40
C LEU A 344 5.83 -0.43 20.69
N ASP A 345 5.92 0.81 21.20
CA ASP A 345 4.71 1.64 21.40
C ASP A 345 4.08 1.95 20.04
N PRO A 346 2.83 1.53 19.77
CA PRO A 346 2.17 1.80 18.49
C PRO A 346 1.91 3.29 18.26
N LYS A 347 2.01 4.11 19.31
CA LYS A 347 1.95 5.56 19.19
C LYS A 347 3.15 6.14 18.44
N ILE A 348 4.26 5.41 18.31
CA ILE A 348 5.39 5.80 17.43
C ILE A 348 4.94 5.82 15.97
N TYR A 349 4.00 4.94 15.59
CA TYR A 349 3.43 4.89 14.25
C TYR A 349 2.20 5.80 14.07
N LEU A 350 1.33 5.87 15.08
CA LEU A 350 0.02 6.54 15.00
C LEU A 350 0.00 8.01 15.40
N ASN A 351 0.81 8.38 16.37
CA ASN A 351 0.72 9.69 16.98
C ASN A 351 1.92 10.54 16.56
N ASN A 352 1.61 11.81 16.37
CA ASN A 352 2.50 12.95 16.57
C ASN A 352 3.02 13.02 18.03
N ARG A 353 3.14 11.90 18.78
CA ARG A 353 3.72 11.85 20.14
C ARG A 353 5.18 12.29 20.15
N THR A 354 5.76 12.34 18.95
CA THR A 354 6.90 13.12 18.55
C THR A 354 6.47 14.58 18.34
N GLU A 355 5.83 15.19 19.34
CA GLU A 355 5.59 16.65 19.36
C GLU A 355 6.94 17.40 19.36
N ALA A 356 8.05 16.69 19.63
CA ALA A 356 9.33 16.98 19.02
C ALA A 356 9.31 16.61 17.51
N ALA A 357 8.68 17.47 16.72
CA ALA A 357 8.71 17.56 15.26
C ALA A 357 9.68 16.60 14.51
N GLY A 358 9.21 15.39 14.20
CA GLY A 358 9.90 14.46 13.29
C GLY A 358 10.76 13.36 13.94
N ALA A 359 10.61 13.08 15.24
CA ALA A 359 11.27 11.91 15.83
C ALA A 359 10.74 10.58 15.25
N LEU A 360 11.62 9.73 14.72
CA LEU A 360 11.24 8.48 14.05
C LEU A 360 11.53 7.22 14.88
N ILE A 361 12.59 7.24 15.69
CA ILE A 361 13.03 6.09 16.49
C ILE A 361 12.94 6.34 18.00
N GLY A 362 12.48 7.52 18.42
CA GLY A 362 12.41 7.92 19.83
C GLY A 362 12.92 9.34 20.07
N THR A 363 12.72 9.87 21.26
CA THR A 363 13.13 11.23 21.66
C THR A 363 14.34 11.26 22.61
N ASN A 364 14.75 10.08 23.09
CA ASN A 364 15.89 9.90 23.97
C ASN A 364 16.62 8.58 23.62
N THR A 365 17.82 8.42 24.19
CA THR A 365 18.70 7.27 23.91
C THR A 365 18.05 5.93 24.26
N GLN A 366 17.25 5.88 25.33
CA GLN A 366 16.58 4.64 25.74
C GLN A 366 15.52 4.22 24.71
N GLU A 367 14.64 5.13 24.30
CA GLU A 367 13.63 4.88 23.28
C GLU A 367 14.25 4.48 21.94
N ALA A 368 15.29 5.20 21.51
CA ALA A 368 16.04 4.91 20.29
C ALA A 368 16.69 3.52 20.32
N ASN A 369 17.32 3.14 21.42
CA ASN A 369 17.89 1.80 21.57
C ASN A 369 16.84 0.69 21.54
N VAL A 370 15.69 0.91 22.19
CA VAL A 370 14.57 -0.06 22.16
C VAL A 370 14.04 -0.23 20.74
N TYR A 371 13.80 0.88 20.03
CA TYR A 371 13.37 0.85 18.64
C TYR A 371 14.39 0.11 17.76
N CYS A 372 15.67 0.52 17.83
CA CYS A 372 16.71 -0.02 16.98
C CYS A 372 16.98 -1.51 17.23
N GLY A 373 16.82 -1.98 18.48
CA GLY A 373 16.87 -3.40 18.82
C GLY A 373 15.69 -4.22 18.25
N LYS A 374 14.59 -3.58 17.85
CA LYS A 374 13.39 -4.22 17.27
C LYS A 374 13.19 -3.92 15.78
N LYS A 375 14.04 -3.09 15.19
CA LYS A 375 13.94 -2.63 13.80
C LYS A 375 13.71 -3.78 12.81
N GLN A 376 14.54 -4.83 12.88
CA GLN A 376 14.46 -5.91 11.90
C GLN A 376 13.15 -6.70 11.99
N ASP A 377 12.71 -7.04 13.21
CA ASP A 377 11.45 -7.75 13.45
C ASP A 377 10.27 -6.90 12.98
N LEU A 378 10.34 -5.58 13.20
CA LEU A 378 9.30 -4.64 12.78
C LEU A 378 9.14 -4.62 11.26
N PHE A 379 10.23 -4.37 10.53
CA PHE A 379 10.19 -4.31 9.07
C PHE A 379 9.87 -5.67 8.43
N THR A 380 10.29 -6.78 9.05
CA THR A 380 9.88 -8.14 8.63
C THR A 380 8.38 -8.33 8.77
N CYS A 381 7.79 -7.93 9.91
CA CYS A 381 6.35 -8.00 10.11
C CYS A 381 5.59 -7.11 9.10
N MET A 382 6.05 -5.87 8.89
CA MET A 382 5.41 -4.94 7.96
C MET A 382 5.50 -5.43 6.51
N ASP A 383 6.62 -6.05 6.12
CA ASP A 383 6.82 -6.68 4.80
C ASP A 383 5.86 -7.87 4.60
N ASP A 384 5.70 -8.73 5.61
CA ASP A 384 4.74 -9.83 5.58
C ASP A 384 3.29 -9.34 5.40
N VAL A 385 2.93 -8.27 6.13
CA VAL A 385 1.61 -7.62 6.01
C VAL A 385 1.41 -7.03 4.61
N LEU A 386 2.43 -6.39 4.06
CA LEU A 386 2.38 -5.76 2.75
C LEU A 386 2.26 -6.81 1.63
N LYS A 387 2.93 -7.95 1.74
CA LYS A 387 2.84 -9.08 0.79
C LYS A 387 1.49 -9.79 0.81
N GLN A 388 0.80 -9.79 1.95
CA GLN A 388 -0.57 -10.31 2.04
C GLN A 388 -1.59 -9.43 1.31
N CYS A 389 -1.17 -8.25 0.86
CA CYS A 389 -2.02 -7.22 0.31
C CYS A 389 -1.77 -7.01 -1.19
N PRO A 390 -2.62 -7.58 -2.08
CA PRO A 390 -2.38 -7.51 -3.52
C PRO A 390 -2.28 -6.06 -4.02
N GLY A 391 -1.15 -5.72 -4.65
CA GLY A 391 -0.90 -4.38 -5.19
C GLY A 391 -0.56 -3.31 -4.12
N ALA A 392 -0.39 -3.67 -2.85
CA ALA A 392 -0.02 -2.73 -1.82
C ALA A 392 1.37 -2.14 -2.04
N GLU A 393 2.37 -2.96 -2.39
CA GLU A 393 3.72 -2.48 -2.69
C GLU A 393 3.73 -1.40 -3.78
N GLN A 394 3.00 -1.64 -4.87
CA GLN A 394 2.86 -0.69 -5.96
C GLN A 394 2.12 0.57 -5.50
N THR A 395 1.05 0.42 -4.72
CA THR A 395 0.25 1.56 -4.25
C THR A 395 0.99 2.42 -3.23
N MET A 396 1.75 1.80 -2.33
CA MET A 396 2.60 2.49 -1.37
C MET A 396 3.78 3.18 -2.07
N SER A 397 4.38 2.53 -3.06
CA SER A 397 5.43 3.17 -3.87
C SER A 397 4.93 4.45 -4.54
N LEU A 398 3.66 4.46 -4.98
CA LEU A 398 3.02 5.65 -5.55
C LEU A 398 2.85 6.78 -4.52
N THR A 399 2.68 6.48 -3.22
CA THR A 399 2.60 7.49 -2.15
C THR A 399 3.98 7.95 -1.69
N GLY A 400 5.04 7.43 -2.31
CA GLY A 400 6.42 7.62 -1.87
C GLY A 400 6.79 6.81 -0.64
N PHE A 401 5.95 5.85 -0.22
CA PHE A 401 6.28 4.91 0.83
C PHE A 401 6.89 3.64 0.23
N ASP A 402 8.20 3.50 0.34
CA ASP A 402 8.95 2.28 0.05
C ASP A 402 9.44 1.71 1.38
N ILE A 403 8.93 0.52 1.76
CA ILE A 403 9.24 -0.11 3.04
C ILE A 403 10.73 -0.43 3.18
N HIS A 404 11.40 -0.80 2.10
CA HIS A 404 12.82 -1.08 2.08
C HIS A 404 13.65 0.20 2.15
N ALA A 405 13.21 1.28 1.49
CA ALA A 405 13.81 2.60 1.64
C ALA A 405 13.70 3.10 3.08
N MET A 406 12.55 2.92 3.73
CA MET A 406 12.37 3.24 5.14
C MET A 406 13.27 2.39 6.05
N GLU A 407 13.36 1.07 5.80
CA GLU A 407 14.25 0.16 6.55
C GLU A 407 15.73 0.60 6.48
N ARG A 408 16.19 1.01 5.28
CA ARG A 408 17.54 1.55 5.07
C ARG A 408 17.74 2.88 5.77
N ALA A 409 16.79 3.81 5.63
CA ALA A 409 16.87 5.15 6.21
C ALA A 409 16.89 5.10 7.74
N VAL A 410 15.99 4.33 8.34
CA VAL A 410 15.98 4.07 9.78
C VAL A 410 17.26 3.36 10.23
N GLY A 411 17.84 2.51 9.39
CA GLY A 411 19.15 1.90 9.62
C GLY A 411 20.27 2.93 9.84
N ILE A 412 20.26 4.04 9.10
CA ILE A 412 21.21 5.15 9.29
C ILE A 412 21.02 5.81 10.65
N LEU A 413 19.78 6.06 11.07
CA LEU A 413 19.49 6.66 12.37
C LEU A 413 19.93 5.73 13.52
N CYS A 414 19.66 4.44 13.40
CA CYS A 414 20.06 3.44 14.38
C CYS A 414 21.57 3.24 14.49
N TYR A 415 22.32 3.52 13.43
CA TYR A 415 23.79 3.47 13.47
C TYR A 415 24.40 4.65 14.23
N ASN A 416 23.71 5.79 14.30
CA ASN A 416 24.21 7.01 14.93
C ASN A 416 23.11 7.68 15.77
N ILE A 417 22.68 6.98 16.83
CA ILE A 417 21.61 7.44 17.72
C ILE A 417 21.92 8.82 18.30
N ASP A 418 23.16 9.07 18.73
CA ASP A 418 23.56 10.36 19.30
C ASP A 418 23.41 11.49 18.28
N GLY A 419 23.88 11.29 17.05
CA GLY A 419 23.72 12.25 15.97
C GLY A 419 22.25 12.46 15.58
N TYR A 420 21.41 11.43 15.68
CA TYR A 420 19.97 11.55 15.47
C TYR A 420 19.31 12.39 16.57
N LEU A 421 19.64 12.17 17.84
CA LEU A 421 19.08 12.93 18.96
C LEU A 421 19.56 14.39 18.99
N GLU A 422 20.81 14.64 18.58
CA GLU A 422 21.32 15.98 18.33
C GLU A 422 20.57 16.64 17.16
N GLY A 423 20.45 15.94 16.03
CA GLY A 423 19.78 16.41 14.83
C GLY A 423 18.30 16.71 15.04
N LEU A 424 17.61 15.92 15.88
CA LEU A 424 16.22 16.16 16.25
C LEU A 424 16.03 17.57 16.81
N LYS A 425 16.95 18.05 17.65
CA LYS A 425 16.91 19.41 18.18
C LYS A 425 17.00 20.46 17.07
N CYS A 426 17.76 20.20 16.01
CA CYS A 426 17.90 21.13 14.90
C CYS A 426 16.72 21.09 13.92
N PHE A 427 16.26 19.89 13.53
CA PHE A 427 15.27 19.72 12.46
C PHE A 427 13.82 19.92 12.91
N THR A 428 13.57 19.98 14.21
CA THR A 428 12.24 20.26 14.77
C THR A 428 11.64 21.59 14.31
N THR A 429 12.48 22.57 14.00
CA THR A 429 12.04 23.86 13.46
C THR A 429 12.63 24.06 12.06
N PRO A 430 11.86 23.80 10.98
CA PRO A 430 12.34 23.99 9.63
C PRO A 430 12.73 25.44 9.35
N THR A 431 13.87 25.63 8.68
CA THR A 431 14.25 26.93 8.09
C THR A 431 13.26 27.32 6.99
N GLU A 432 13.23 28.60 6.60
CA GLU A 432 12.37 29.04 5.49
C GLU A 432 12.74 28.36 4.18
N GLU A 433 14.03 28.12 3.95
CA GLU A 433 14.54 27.36 2.80
C GLU A 433 14.02 25.91 2.84
N ALA A 434 14.06 25.25 4.00
CA ALA A 434 13.57 23.87 4.14
C ALA A 434 12.06 23.81 3.89
N LYS A 435 11.29 24.77 4.41
CA LYS A 435 9.85 24.90 4.12
C LYS A 435 9.60 25.08 2.63
N GLN A 436 10.39 25.89 1.94
CA GLN A 436 10.28 26.06 0.48
C GLN A 436 10.58 24.74 -0.26
N CYS A 437 11.60 23.98 0.15
CA CYS A 437 11.92 22.67 -0.43
C CYS A 437 10.77 21.66 -0.23
N ILE A 438 10.16 21.62 0.95
CA ILE A 438 9.02 20.74 1.28
C ILE A 438 7.79 21.16 0.48
N ASN A 439 7.43 22.44 0.48
CA ASN A 439 6.27 22.98 -0.23
C ASN A 439 6.40 22.76 -1.75
N LYS A 440 7.62 22.94 -2.29
CA LYS A 440 7.89 22.66 -3.70
C LYS A 440 7.73 21.18 -4.03
N MET A 441 8.24 20.28 -3.18
CA MET A 441 8.03 18.84 -3.36
C MET A 441 6.54 18.50 -3.36
N ALA A 442 5.77 19.01 -2.38
CA ALA A 442 4.33 18.77 -2.30
C ALA A 442 3.56 19.31 -3.52
N SER A 443 3.93 20.51 -4.00
CA SER A 443 3.35 21.10 -5.21
C SER A 443 3.68 20.29 -6.47
N ASP A 444 4.94 19.90 -6.66
CA ASP A 444 5.36 19.10 -7.80
C ASP A 444 4.71 17.70 -7.76
N MET A 445 4.60 17.06 -6.58
CA MET A 445 3.89 15.77 -6.40
C MET A 445 2.41 15.87 -6.75
N THR A 446 1.75 16.95 -6.33
CA THR A 446 0.35 17.22 -6.67
C THR A 446 0.20 17.42 -8.18
N SER A 447 1.16 18.13 -8.80
CA SER A 447 1.18 18.36 -10.24
C SER A 447 1.30 17.04 -11.03
N ILE A 448 2.26 16.16 -10.70
CA ILE A 448 2.41 14.89 -11.41
C ILE A 448 1.22 13.95 -11.19
N SER A 449 0.60 13.97 -10.01
CA SER A 449 -0.61 13.21 -9.72
C SER A 449 -1.77 13.73 -10.58
N THR A 450 -1.90 15.06 -10.71
CA THR A 450 -2.89 15.68 -11.59
C THR A 450 -2.63 15.34 -13.06
N GLN A 451 -1.37 15.37 -13.51
CA GLN A 451 -1.00 14.97 -14.88
C GLN A 451 -1.27 13.49 -15.13
N GLN A 452 -1.02 12.62 -14.16
CA GLN A 452 -1.35 11.20 -14.27
C GLN A 452 -2.86 10.99 -14.46
N LEU A 453 -3.69 11.74 -13.73
CA LEU A 453 -5.14 11.68 -13.85
C LEU A 453 -5.66 12.31 -15.16
N THR A 454 -5.11 13.45 -15.59
CA THR A 454 -5.64 14.25 -16.70
C THR A 454 -5.02 13.89 -18.06
N GLN A 455 -3.71 13.63 -18.09
CA GLN A 455 -2.91 13.35 -19.28
C GLN A 455 -2.65 11.85 -19.47
N LYS A 456 -3.09 11.00 -18.53
CA LYS A 456 -2.89 9.54 -18.55
C LYS A 456 -1.42 9.18 -18.69
N LEU A 457 -0.55 9.85 -17.92
CA LEU A 457 0.85 9.44 -17.81
C LEU A 457 0.88 7.95 -17.52
N ASP A 458 1.62 7.20 -18.32
CA ASP A 458 1.84 5.80 -18.00
C ASP A 458 2.65 5.70 -16.71
N MET A 459 2.59 4.54 -16.07
CA MET A 459 3.21 4.34 -14.76
C MET A 459 4.74 4.54 -14.78
N ASN A 460 5.41 4.27 -15.90
CA ASN A 460 6.85 4.50 -16.01
C ASN A 460 7.16 5.99 -16.10
N GLN A 461 6.35 6.75 -16.85
CA GLN A 461 6.46 8.21 -16.92
C GLN A 461 6.19 8.87 -15.57
N PHE A 462 5.13 8.44 -14.86
CA PHE A 462 4.84 8.92 -13.52
C PHE A 462 6.01 8.65 -12.57
N MET A 463 6.54 7.42 -12.56
CA MET A 463 7.66 7.06 -11.68
C MET A 463 8.94 7.81 -12.05
N ALA A 464 9.21 8.06 -13.34
CA ALA A 464 10.36 8.86 -13.75
C ALA A 464 10.27 10.30 -13.22
N GLU A 465 9.12 10.96 -13.34
CA GLU A 465 8.93 12.32 -12.82
C GLU A 465 8.91 12.36 -11.29
N PHE A 466 8.31 11.36 -10.64
CA PHE A 466 8.38 11.16 -9.19
C PHE A 466 9.84 11.10 -8.72
N CYS A 467 10.69 10.32 -9.39
CA CYS A 467 12.10 10.19 -9.04
C CYS A 467 12.84 11.52 -9.17
N LYS A 468 12.61 12.28 -10.25
CA LYS A 468 13.18 13.63 -10.42
C LYS A 468 12.73 14.61 -9.34
N ILE A 469 11.46 14.56 -8.93
CA ILE A 469 10.96 15.38 -7.82
C ILE A 469 11.69 15.04 -6.53
N ARG A 470 11.84 13.75 -6.21
CA ARG A 470 12.54 13.31 -5.00
C ARG A 470 14.01 13.73 -5.01
N ILE A 471 14.73 13.53 -6.12
CA ILE A 471 16.14 13.95 -6.28
C ILE A 471 16.29 15.47 -6.08
N ARG A 472 15.42 16.27 -6.71
CA ARG A 472 15.43 17.73 -6.54
C ARG A 472 15.14 18.15 -5.10
N HIS A 473 14.20 17.47 -4.43
CA HIS A 473 13.92 17.72 -3.02
C HIS A 473 15.13 17.42 -2.14
N VAL A 474 15.76 16.25 -2.27
CA VAL A 474 16.97 15.90 -1.49
C VAL A 474 18.09 16.91 -1.74
N THR A 475 18.28 17.36 -2.98
CA THR A 475 19.28 18.39 -3.34
C THR A 475 18.99 19.74 -2.67
N CYS A 476 17.72 20.14 -2.63
CA CYS A 476 17.26 21.39 -2.03
C CYS A 476 17.42 21.32 -0.51
N ASP A 477 16.89 20.26 0.11
CA ASP A 477 16.87 20.06 1.55
C ASP A 477 18.29 19.95 2.12
N ALA A 478 19.22 19.31 1.42
CA ALA A 478 20.62 19.19 1.85
C ALA A 478 21.34 20.53 2.06
N LYS A 479 20.86 21.61 1.43
CA LYS A 479 21.43 22.97 1.54
C LYS A 479 20.62 23.88 2.46
N ALA A 480 19.44 23.43 2.91
CA ALA A 480 18.49 24.24 3.63
C ALA A 480 18.78 24.36 5.14
N TRP A 481 19.84 23.71 5.65
CA TRP A 481 20.12 23.62 7.10
C TRP A 481 21.46 24.24 7.52
N PRO A 482 21.75 25.51 7.16
CA PRO A 482 23.04 26.13 7.43
C PRO A 482 23.31 26.37 8.92
N THR A 483 22.28 26.34 9.77
CA THR A 483 22.37 26.56 11.22
C THR A 483 22.62 25.29 12.02
N CYS A 484 22.46 24.11 11.41
CA CYS A 484 22.72 22.82 12.07
C CYS A 484 24.20 22.47 12.01
N SER A 485 24.67 21.59 12.90
CA SER A 485 26.06 21.15 12.83
C SER A 485 26.30 20.33 11.56
N PRO A 486 27.50 20.38 10.96
CA PRO A 486 27.81 19.59 9.76
C PRO A 486 27.57 18.08 9.94
N ARG A 487 27.74 17.58 11.18
CA ARG A 487 27.47 16.18 11.55
C ARG A 487 25.99 15.84 11.38
N GLU A 488 25.10 16.67 11.90
CA GLU A 488 23.65 16.47 11.84
C GLU A 488 23.13 16.59 10.41
N VAL A 489 23.60 17.59 9.66
CA VAL A 489 23.27 17.78 8.24
C VAL A 489 23.73 16.58 7.42
N THR A 490 24.94 16.06 7.70
CA THR A 490 25.43 14.86 7.03
C THR A 490 24.53 13.65 7.32
N LEU A 491 24.15 13.43 8.58
CA LEU A 491 23.25 12.32 8.95
C LEU A 491 21.88 12.45 8.28
N LYS A 492 21.30 13.67 8.23
CA LYS A 492 20.04 13.93 7.54
C LYS A 492 20.16 13.68 6.03
N ASN A 493 21.24 14.14 5.39
CA ASN A 493 21.47 13.89 3.97
C ASN A 493 21.57 12.40 3.68
N GLN A 494 22.29 11.63 4.52
CA GLN A 494 22.34 10.18 4.42
C GLN A 494 20.95 9.55 4.58
N PHE A 495 20.17 9.98 5.57
CA PHE A 495 18.80 9.53 5.79
C PHE A 495 17.89 9.79 4.58
N GLU A 496 17.85 11.03 4.07
CA GLU A 496 17.03 11.43 2.92
C GLU A 496 17.42 10.68 1.65
N CYS A 497 18.73 10.43 1.46
CA CYS A 497 19.25 9.61 0.38
C CYS A 497 18.81 8.15 0.45
N GLN A 498 18.72 7.57 1.66
CA GLN A 498 18.21 6.20 1.83
C GLN A 498 16.70 6.09 1.60
N LEU A 499 15.95 7.17 1.88
CA LEU A 499 14.52 7.27 1.60
C LEU A 499 14.19 7.38 0.10
N ILE A 500 15.19 7.54 -0.78
CA ILE A 500 14.94 7.47 -2.22
C ILE A 500 14.47 6.05 -2.56
N PRO A 501 13.30 5.87 -3.21
CA PRO A 501 12.79 4.54 -3.52
C PRO A 501 13.76 3.74 -4.37
N THR A 502 13.73 2.42 -4.21
CA THR A 502 14.66 1.50 -4.86
C THR A 502 14.60 1.62 -6.39
N THR A 503 13.42 1.82 -6.95
CA THR A 503 13.22 2.07 -8.39
C THR A 503 13.92 3.35 -8.87
N CYS A 504 13.98 4.40 -8.04
CA CYS A 504 14.69 5.63 -8.37
C CYS A 504 16.20 5.45 -8.32
N LEU A 505 16.71 4.74 -7.31
CA LEU A 505 18.13 4.36 -7.23
C LEU A 505 18.59 3.59 -8.46
N GLN A 506 17.71 2.76 -9.04
CA GLN A 506 17.98 1.98 -10.25
C GLN A 506 17.89 2.80 -11.55
N THR A 507 16.98 3.76 -11.63
CA THR A 507 16.71 4.48 -12.89
C THR A 507 17.47 5.79 -13.03
N HIS A 508 17.85 6.42 -11.92
CA HIS A 508 18.49 7.74 -11.86
C HIS A 508 19.80 7.71 -11.06
N ARG A 509 20.51 6.57 -11.10
CA ARG A 509 21.69 6.32 -10.27
C ARG A 509 22.77 7.39 -10.38
N SER A 510 23.07 7.86 -11.60
CA SER A 510 24.12 8.86 -11.83
C SER A 510 23.79 10.19 -11.16
N GLU A 511 22.56 10.67 -11.31
CA GLU A 511 22.09 11.90 -10.67
C GLU A 511 22.11 11.74 -9.15
N ILE A 512 21.59 10.62 -8.64
CA ILE A 512 21.58 10.34 -7.20
C ILE A 512 23.00 10.27 -6.64
N ALA A 513 23.94 9.66 -7.34
CA ALA A 513 25.34 9.59 -6.88
C ALA A 513 26.01 10.97 -6.75
N THR A 514 25.56 11.98 -7.52
CA THR A 514 26.09 13.35 -7.38
C THR A 514 25.59 14.08 -6.13
N ILE A 515 24.42 13.71 -5.61
CA ILE A 515 23.79 14.36 -4.44
C ILE A 515 23.99 13.56 -3.16
N CYS A 516 23.94 12.24 -3.29
CA CYS A 516 24.14 11.27 -2.25
C CYS A 516 25.55 10.76 -2.40
N ASN A 517 26.52 11.45 -1.77
CA ASN A 517 27.92 11.04 -1.81
C ASN A 517 28.04 9.64 -1.21
N THR A 518 28.09 8.64 -2.10
CA THR A 518 28.08 7.21 -1.75
C THR A 518 29.32 6.81 -0.96
N ASP A 519 30.39 7.60 -1.05
CA ASP A 519 31.64 7.36 -0.33
C ASP A 519 31.60 7.88 1.12
N SER A 520 30.68 8.79 1.45
CA SER A 520 30.46 9.30 2.81
C SER A 520 29.26 8.66 3.52
N LEU A 521 28.51 7.80 2.84
CA LEU A 521 27.56 6.91 3.51
C LEU A 521 28.39 5.97 4.40
N PRO A 522 27.91 5.56 5.60
CA PRO A 522 28.55 4.46 6.30
C PRO A 522 28.71 3.29 5.30
N PRO A 523 29.79 2.49 5.35
CA PRO A 523 30.24 1.52 4.32
C PRO A 523 29.22 0.45 3.88
N ASN A 524 27.98 0.57 4.31
CA ASN A 524 26.82 -0.26 4.05
C ASN A 524 26.05 0.10 2.77
N VAL A 525 26.47 1.10 1.98
CA VAL A 525 26.04 1.21 0.56
C VAL A 525 27.13 0.62 -0.30
N PHE A 526 26.83 -0.54 -0.89
CA PHE A 526 27.77 -1.47 -1.51
C PHE A 526 28.80 -0.82 -2.45
N ASN A 527 29.99 -0.51 -1.93
CA ASN A 527 31.20 -0.34 -2.73
C ASN A 527 31.91 -1.70 -2.75
N PRO A 528 32.03 -2.39 -3.89
CA PRO A 528 32.67 -3.70 -3.96
C PRO A 528 34.14 -3.69 -3.49
N ASN A 529 34.77 -2.51 -3.43
CA ASN A 529 36.15 -2.35 -2.96
C ASN A 529 36.27 -2.06 -1.44
N ASN A 530 35.14 -1.84 -0.74
CA ASN A 530 35.07 -1.55 0.69
C ASN A 530 33.99 -2.42 1.36
N THR A 531 34.00 -3.72 1.04
CA THR A 531 33.00 -4.67 1.53
C THR A 531 33.08 -4.78 3.06
N PRO A 532 31.99 -4.59 3.81
CA PRO A 532 31.98 -4.81 5.26
C PRO A 532 32.53 -6.19 5.58
N ALA A 533 33.30 -6.32 6.67
CA ALA A 533 33.91 -7.61 7.07
C ALA A 533 32.88 -8.76 7.18
N CYS A 534 31.61 -8.44 7.46
CA CYS A 534 30.53 -9.41 7.48
C CYS A 534 30.17 -9.96 6.10
N VAL A 535 30.35 -9.21 5.00
CA VAL A 535 30.07 -9.69 3.64
C VAL A 535 31.10 -10.73 3.20
N THR A 536 32.37 -10.56 3.61
CA THR A 536 33.43 -11.54 3.39
C THR A 536 33.13 -12.87 4.10
N SER A 537 32.49 -12.83 5.28
CA SER A 537 32.05 -14.02 6.00
C SER A 537 30.63 -14.47 5.67
N LEU A 538 29.83 -13.65 4.97
CA LEU A 538 28.41 -13.90 4.68
C LEU A 538 28.22 -15.22 3.93
N GLN A 539 29.00 -15.46 2.88
CA GLN A 539 28.95 -16.70 2.12
C GLN A 539 29.27 -17.91 3.01
N MET A 540 30.27 -17.83 3.89
CA MET A 540 30.62 -18.91 4.81
C MET A 540 29.53 -19.15 5.86
N ASN A 541 28.96 -18.08 6.42
CA ASN A 541 27.89 -18.18 7.40
C ASN A 541 26.61 -18.78 6.81
N ILE A 542 26.27 -18.42 5.57
CA ILE A 542 25.16 -19.03 4.87
C ILE A 542 25.47 -20.51 4.56
N LYS A 543 26.68 -20.84 4.08
CA LYS A 543 27.10 -22.23 3.91
C LYS A 543 26.99 -23.04 5.21
N SER A 544 27.30 -22.44 6.36
CA SER A 544 27.12 -23.07 7.67
C SER A 544 25.66 -23.40 7.97
N CYS A 545 24.70 -22.55 7.55
CA CYS A 545 23.28 -22.88 7.66
C CYS A 545 22.92 -24.14 6.85
N PHE A 546 23.39 -24.25 5.61
CA PHE A 546 23.16 -25.44 4.77
C PHE A 546 23.76 -26.70 5.42
N GLN A 547 25.02 -26.62 5.88
CA GLN A 547 25.70 -27.72 6.56
C GLN A 547 24.98 -28.16 7.84
N GLN A 548 24.50 -27.21 8.66
CA GLN A 548 23.77 -27.49 9.89
C GLN A 548 22.53 -28.37 9.66
N TYR A 549 21.88 -28.24 8.50
CA TYR A 549 20.70 -29.01 8.13
C TYR A 549 21.00 -30.15 7.13
N GLN A 550 22.28 -30.53 7.00
CA GLN A 550 22.75 -31.58 6.09
C GLN A 550 22.30 -31.37 4.63
N VAL A 551 22.23 -30.11 4.21
CA VAL A 551 21.99 -29.71 2.83
C VAL A 551 23.34 -29.31 2.24
N ASP A 552 23.54 -29.60 0.95
CA ASP A 552 24.77 -29.25 0.26
C ASP A 552 25.03 -27.73 0.33
N PRO A 553 26.14 -27.25 0.92
CA PRO A 553 26.44 -25.83 1.02
C PRO A 553 26.63 -25.14 -0.33
N ASP A 554 26.92 -25.87 -1.41
CA ASP A 554 27.00 -25.28 -2.75
C ASP A 554 25.62 -24.99 -3.35
N MET A 555 24.54 -25.49 -2.71
CA MET A 555 23.17 -25.04 -2.95
C MET A 555 22.97 -23.55 -2.59
N PHE A 556 23.86 -22.91 -1.84
CA PHE A 556 23.82 -21.45 -1.71
C PHE A 556 24.26 -20.72 -3.00
N LEU A 557 25.16 -21.33 -3.77
CA LEU A 557 25.79 -20.74 -4.94
C LEU A 557 25.02 -21.01 -6.23
N ILE A 558 23.69 -21.13 -6.14
CA ILE A 558 22.79 -21.31 -7.28
C ILE A 558 22.78 -20.02 -8.09
N ASN A 559 23.84 -19.83 -8.85
CA ASN A 559 24.00 -18.79 -9.85
C ASN A 559 23.73 -19.41 -11.23
N ILE A 560 23.82 -18.58 -12.27
CA ILE A 560 23.67 -18.98 -13.68
C ILE A 560 24.73 -20.01 -14.12
N THR A 561 25.78 -20.20 -13.32
CA THR A 561 26.97 -21.02 -13.63
C THR A 561 27.01 -22.36 -12.93
N HIS A 562 26.10 -22.63 -11.99
CA HIS A 562 26.15 -23.86 -11.20
C HIS A 562 25.58 -25.03 -11.99
N ASP A 563 26.28 -26.15 -11.90
CA ASP A 563 25.95 -27.37 -12.62
C ASP A 563 24.87 -28.15 -11.87
N ARG A 564 23.62 -27.99 -12.30
CA ARG A 564 22.42 -28.37 -11.52
C ARG A 564 22.08 -29.86 -11.53
N ARG A 565 22.99 -30.69 -12.04
CA ARG A 565 22.83 -32.16 -12.24
C ARG A 565 22.43 -32.89 -10.97
N ASN A 566 22.89 -32.37 -9.83
CA ASN A 566 22.65 -32.86 -8.49
C ASN A 566 22.24 -31.69 -7.59
N PHE A 567 21.35 -30.81 -8.05
CA PHE A 567 20.89 -29.62 -7.32
C PHE A 567 20.55 -29.91 -5.84
N LEU A 568 19.88 -31.04 -5.58
CA LEU A 568 19.69 -31.61 -4.25
C LEU A 568 20.35 -32.98 -4.09
N GLY A 569 21.14 -33.43 -5.06
CA GLY A 569 21.57 -34.82 -5.17
C GLY A 569 20.39 -35.77 -5.37
N ASP A 570 20.44 -36.92 -4.70
CA ASP A 570 19.37 -37.91 -4.71
C ASP A 570 18.09 -37.43 -4.03
N ILE A 571 17.00 -38.18 -4.22
CA ILE A 571 15.70 -37.88 -3.64
C ILE A 571 15.72 -37.87 -2.09
N GLY A 572 16.63 -38.58 -1.45
CA GLY A 572 16.80 -38.61 0.01
C GLY A 572 17.29 -37.26 0.55
N LYS A 573 18.31 -36.68 -0.08
CA LYS A 573 18.78 -35.32 0.24
C LYS A 573 17.72 -34.25 -0.04
N ALA A 574 16.99 -34.37 -1.15
CA ALA A 574 15.86 -33.49 -1.44
C ALA A 574 14.77 -33.57 -0.36
N ARG A 575 14.42 -34.79 0.09
CA ARG A 575 13.48 -35.00 1.20
C ARG A 575 13.98 -34.38 2.50
N ASN A 576 15.28 -34.50 2.78
CA ASN A 576 15.89 -33.90 3.96
C ASN A 576 15.77 -32.37 3.91
N LEU A 577 16.14 -31.73 2.79
CA LEU A 577 15.92 -30.30 2.59
C LEU A 577 14.45 -29.93 2.83
N CYS A 578 13.50 -30.63 2.22
CA CYS A 578 12.09 -30.29 2.36
C CYS A 578 11.59 -30.40 3.80
N SER A 579 12.13 -31.35 4.57
CA SER A 579 11.84 -31.50 6.00
C SER A 579 12.46 -30.40 6.87
N SER A 580 13.60 -29.83 6.44
CA SER A 580 14.37 -28.83 7.20
C SER A 580 14.23 -27.40 6.67
N ARG A 581 13.54 -27.19 5.54
CA ARG A 581 13.49 -25.91 4.79
C ARG A 581 13.17 -24.70 5.66
N GLY A 582 12.18 -24.82 6.55
CA GLY A 582 11.77 -23.70 7.40
C GLY A 582 12.87 -23.27 8.35
N LYS A 583 13.60 -24.24 8.94
CA LYS A 583 14.74 -23.97 9.83
C LYS A 583 15.96 -23.47 9.06
N LEU A 584 16.22 -24.03 7.89
CA LEU A 584 17.28 -23.56 6.99
C LEU A 584 17.09 -22.09 6.61
N PHE A 585 15.93 -21.73 6.08
CA PHE A 585 15.65 -20.36 5.67
C PHE A 585 15.58 -19.40 6.86
N GLN A 586 15.15 -19.85 8.04
CA GLN A 586 15.26 -19.08 9.27
C GLN A 586 16.72 -18.79 9.64
N CYS A 587 17.62 -19.78 9.55
CA CYS A 587 19.05 -19.58 9.78
C CYS A 587 19.64 -18.58 8.78
N MET A 588 19.34 -18.75 7.48
CA MET A 588 19.79 -17.83 6.44
C MET A 588 19.29 -16.40 6.68
N SER A 589 18.01 -16.23 7.03
CA SER A 589 17.45 -14.92 7.38
C SER A 589 18.20 -14.29 8.55
N GLY A 590 18.55 -15.07 9.58
CA GLY A 590 19.34 -14.59 10.71
C GLY A 590 20.74 -14.11 10.31
N VAL A 591 21.43 -14.88 9.46
CA VAL A 591 22.75 -14.51 8.93
C VAL A 591 22.68 -13.25 8.06
N ILE A 592 21.67 -13.15 7.19
CA ILE A 592 21.46 -12.01 6.29
C ILE A 592 21.09 -10.75 7.09
N ALA A 593 20.19 -10.89 8.07
CA ALA A 593 19.80 -9.80 8.96
C ALA A 593 20.99 -9.31 9.83
N GLY A 594 21.89 -10.21 10.21
CA GLY A 594 23.08 -9.89 10.99
C GLY A 594 24.18 -9.15 10.21
N CYS A 595 24.04 -8.98 8.89
CA CYS A 595 25.05 -8.32 8.06
C CYS A 595 24.44 -7.19 7.22
N ASN A 596 24.77 -5.94 7.58
CA ASN A 596 24.37 -4.77 6.81
C ASN A 596 24.94 -4.86 5.39
N GLY A 597 24.10 -4.64 4.37
CA GLY A 597 24.49 -4.77 2.97
C GLY A 597 24.44 -6.20 2.42
N ALA A 598 24.05 -7.20 3.23
CA ALA A 598 23.99 -8.60 2.78
C ALA A 598 22.98 -8.82 1.65
N ARG A 599 21.82 -8.14 1.68
CA ARG A 599 20.81 -8.29 0.62
C ARG A 599 21.33 -7.76 -0.71
N GLU A 600 22.04 -6.65 -0.70
CA GLU A 600 22.68 -6.05 -1.87
C GLU A 600 23.83 -6.92 -2.39
N ALA A 601 24.65 -7.49 -1.48
CA ALA A 601 25.69 -8.45 -1.82
C ALA A 601 25.11 -9.68 -2.54
N LEU A 602 24.05 -10.26 -1.96
CA LEU A 602 23.35 -11.40 -2.51
C LEU A 602 22.75 -11.06 -3.86
N ALA A 603 22.08 -9.91 -3.98
CA ALA A 603 21.50 -9.45 -5.23
C ALA A 603 22.56 -9.33 -6.33
N TYR A 604 23.72 -8.75 -5.99
CA TYR A 604 24.88 -8.65 -6.88
C TYR A 604 25.44 -10.03 -7.29
N TRP A 605 25.37 -11.03 -6.40
CA TRP A 605 25.72 -12.42 -6.70
C TRP A 605 24.64 -13.20 -7.44
N GLY A 606 23.52 -12.57 -7.82
CA GLY A 606 22.42 -13.25 -8.50
C GLY A 606 21.49 -14.02 -7.55
N HIS A 607 21.62 -13.82 -6.23
CA HIS A 607 20.84 -14.49 -5.20
C HIS A 607 19.75 -13.56 -4.64
N GLN A 608 18.54 -14.08 -4.46
CA GLN A 608 17.47 -13.42 -3.73
C GLN A 608 16.82 -14.47 -2.83
N GLN A 609 16.81 -14.23 -1.51
CA GLN A 609 16.41 -15.26 -0.54
C GLN A 609 14.97 -15.72 -0.74
N SER A 610 14.04 -14.80 -0.99
CA SER A 610 12.64 -15.14 -1.27
C SER A 610 12.50 -15.98 -2.55
N ALA A 611 13.25 -15.64 -3.61
CA ALA A 611 13.27 -16.38 -4.86
C ALA A 611 13.78 -17.83 -4.69
N LEU A 612 14.82 -18.01 -3.86
CA LEU A 612 15.32 -19.35 -3.53
C LEU A 612 14.29 -20.16 -2.72
N GLN A 613 13.64 -19.52 -1.73
CA GLN A 613 12.61 -20.17 -0.94
C GLN A 613 11.43 -20.62 -1.79
N ASP A 614 10.90 -19.73 -2.64
CA ASP A 614 9.84 -20.04 -3.60
C ASP A 614 10.22 -21.21 -4.52
N ALA A 615 11.45 -21.22 -5.01
CA ALA A 615 11.93 -22.29 -5.88
C ALA A 615 12.03 -23.63 -5.12
N VAL A 616 12.56 -23.65 -3.90
CA VAL A 616 12.58 -24.86 -3.06
C VAL A 616 11.18 -25.37 -2.77
N ASP A 617 10.20 -24.47 -2.57
CA ASP A 617 8.81 -24.87 -2.36
C ASP A 617 8.22 -25.60 -3.57
N VAL A 618 8.57 -25.21 -4.80
CA VAL A 618 8.17 -25.96 -6.02
C VAL A 618 8.68 -27.39 -5.95
N ILE A 619 9.97 -27.60 -5.66
CA ILE A 619 10.54 -28.95 -5.56
C ILE A 619 9.87 -29.75 -4.45
N CYS A 620 9.64 -29.13 -3.29
CA CYS A 620 9.08 -29.83 -2.15
C CYS A 620 7.60 -30.19 -2.33
N ASN A 621 6.86 -29.42 -3.11
CA ASN A 621 5.47 -29.74 -3.47
C ASN A 621 5.39 -30.85 -4.53
N ASP A 622 6.46 -31.02 -5.33
CA ASP A 622 6.54 -31.96 -6.45
C ASP A 622 7.71 -32.96 -6.29
N LEU A 623 8.00 -33.41 -5.07
CA LEU A 623 9.23 -34.17 -4.74
C LEU A 623 9.39 -35.48 -5.56
N ASP A 624 8.29 -36.16 -5.87
CA ASP A 624 8.32 -37.37 -6.69
C ASP A 624 8.67 -37.05 -8.15
N LEU A 625 8.19 -35.93 -8.68
CA LEU A 625 8.56 -35.45 -10.02
C LEU A 625 10.02 -35.00 -10.06
N TYR A 626 10.53 -34.41 -8.98
CA TYR A 626 11.97 -34.16 -8.83
C TYR A 626 12.76 -35.46 -8.93
N GLY A 627 12.31 -36.53 -8.26
CA GLY A 627 12.88 -37.87 -8.40
C GLY A 627 12.93 -38.37 -9.85
N LYS A 628 11.83 -38.22 -10.61
CA LYS A 628 11.79 -38.58 -12.04
C LYS A 628 12.71 -37.71 -12.88
N SER A 629 12.84 -36.43 -12.54
CA SER A 629 13.70 -35.48 -13.25
C SER A 629 15.19 -35.90 -13.20
N LEU A 630 15.62 -36.53 -12.10
CA LEU A 630 16.98 -37.07 -11.96
C LEU A 630 17.27 -38.18 -12.99
N ILE A 631 16.27 -39.01 -13.31
CA ILE A 631 16.40 -40.09 -14.30
C ILE A 631 16.52 -39.49 -15.71
N CYS A 632 15.66 -38.52 -16.04
CA CYS A 632 15.74 -37.83 -17.33
C CYS A 632 17.09 -37.12 -17.49
N PHE A 633 17.60 -36.55 -16.40
CA PHE A 633 18.87 -35.84 -16.38
C PHE A 633 20.07 -36.76 -16.70
N GLN A 634 20.13 -37.95 -16.10
CA GLN A 634 21.22 -38.91 -16.33
C GLN A 634 21.41 -39.26 -17.82
N ASN A 635 20.34 -39.18 -18.61
CA ASN A 635 20.33 -39.49 -20.04
C ASN A 635 20.66 -38.28 -20.94
N GLY A 636 20.69 -37.06 -20.40
CA GLY A 636 20.67 -35.78 -21.13
C GLY A 636 21.96 -34.97 -21.20
N ASN A 637 23.09 -35.57 -20.82
CA ASN A 637 24.22 -34.82 -20.28
C ASN A 637 24.85 -33.79 -21.25
N VAL A 638 24.89 -34.03 -22.57
CA VAL A 638 25.70 -33.20 -23.49
C VAL A 638 25.06 -31.83 -23.82
N PRO A 639 23.80 -31.75 -24.30
CA PRO A 639 23.21 -30.45 -24.67
C PRO A 639 23.04 -29.52 -23.46
N ILE A 640 22.70 -30.08 -22.30
CA ILE A 640 22.58 -29.33 -21.04
C ILE A 640 23.95 -28.77 -20.62
N GLN A 641 25.00 -29.58 -20.69
CA GLN A 641 26.37 -29.12 -20.38
C GLN A 641 26.84 -28.01 -21.31
N GLN A 642 26.46 -28.04 -22.59
CA GLN A 642 26.78 -26.96 -23.53
C GLN A 642 26.11 -25.64 -23.11
N CYS A 643 24.84 -25.68 -22.69
CA CYS A 643 24.15 -24.50 -22.17
C CYS A 643 24.84 -23.93 -20.92
N VAL A 644 25.22 -24.79 -19.96
CA VAL A 644 25.94 -24.38 -18.73
C VAL A 644 27.31 -23.80 -19.08
N SER A 645 28.11 -24.49 -19.89
CA SER A 645 29.46 -24.07 -20.28
C SER A 645 29.46 -22.71 -21.01
N MET A 646 28.53 -22.52 -21.95
CA MET A 646 28.35 -21.25 -22.64
C MET A 646 28.04 -20.11 -21.66
N THR A 647 27.13 -20.36 -20.71
CA THR A 647 26.74 -19.37 -19.71
C THR A 647 27.88 -19.05 -18.74
N VAL A 648 28.63 -20.05 -18.27
CA VAL A 648 29.83 -19.87 -17.44
C VAL A 648 30.84 -18.97 -18.16
N SER A 649 31.13 -19.28 -19.43
CA SER A 649 32.05 -18.48 -20.26
C SER A 649 31.57 -17.03 -20.38
N LYS A 650 30.28 -16.81 -20.66
CA LYS A 650 29.72 -15.45 -20.80
C LYS A 650 29.67 -14.70 -19.46
N MET A 651 29.46 -15.38 -18.34
CA MET A 651 29.52 -14.78 -17.00
C MET A 651 30.93 -14.34 -16.64
N VAL A 652 31.96 -15.15 -16.91
CA VAL A 652 33.36 -14.76 -16.74
C VAL A 652 33.70 -13.53 -17.59
N GLN A 653 33.24 -13.51 -18.84
CA GLN A 653 33.41 -12.34 -19.71
C GLN A 653 32.70 -11.09 -19.14
N LEU A 654 31.49 -11.23 -18.62
CA LEU A 654 30.73 -10.13 -18.04
C LEU A 654 31.42 -9.57 -16.78
N SER A 655 31.90 -10.44 -15.88
CA SER A 655 32.68 -10.04 -14.71
C SER A 655 33.98 -9.34 -15.11
N ASN A 656 34.70 -9.86 -16.10
CA ASN A 656 35.90 -9.21 -16.62
C ASN A 656 35.61 -7.83 -17.21
N LYS A 657 34.55 -7.69 -18.03
CA LYS A 657 34.11 -6.39 -18.56
C LYS A 657 33.78 -5.41 -17.43
N GLN A 658 33.19 -5.88 -16.34
CA GLN A 658 32.87 -5.01 -15.22
C GLN A 658 34.14 -4.45 -14.57
N ILE A 659 35.15 -5.30 -14.36
CA ILE A 659 36.44 -4.91 -13.79
C ILE A 659 37.21 -3.99 -14.73
N THR A 660 37.36 -4.36 -16.01
CA THR A 660 38.24 -3.65 -16.96
C THR A 660 37.59 -2.41 -17.58
N ASN A 661 36.30 -2.49 -17.92
CA ASN A 661 35.61 -1.46 -18.70
C ASN A 661 34.75 -0.55 -17.83
N LYS A 662 34.85 -0.69 -16.49
CA LYS A 662 34.02 0.04 -15.51
C LYS A 662 32.55 0.04 -15.91
N LEU A 663 31.99 -1.12 -16.29
CA LEU A 663 30.57 -1.22 -16.59
C LEU A 663 29.78 -0.63 -15.42
N THR A 664 28.87 0.30 -15.73
CA THR A 664 27.88 0.75 -14.75
C THR A 664 27.10 -0.48 -14.28
N SER A 665 26.70 -0.55 -13.00
CA SER A 665 26.05 -1.79 -12.56
C SER A 665 24.71 -2.01 -13.26
N ASP A 666 24.04 -0.98 -13.79
CA ASP A 666 22.85 -1.14 -14.63
C ASP A 666 23.16 -1.91 -15.92
N LYS A 667 24.28 -1.59 -16.58
CA LYS A 667 24.69 -2.29 -17.79
C LYS A 667 25.12 -3.73 -17.48
N TYR A 668 25.84 -3.91 -16.36
CA TYR A 668 26.16 -5.24 -15.84
C TYR A 668 24.87 -6.06 -15.59
N PHE A 669 23.90 -5.52 -14.86
CA PHE A 669 22.66 -6.22 -14.53
C PHE A 669 21.80 -6.52 -15.76
N ARG A 670 21.73 -5.62 -16.74
CA ARG A 670 21.03 -5.92 -18.01
C ARG A 670 21.69 -7.08 -18.76
N GLU A 671 23.02 -7.09 -18.88
CA GLU A 671 23.75 -8.20 -19.49
C GLU A 671 23.59 -9.48 -18.67
N PHE A 672 23.68 -9.42 -17.33
CA PHE A 672 23.45 -10.55 -16.43
C PHE A 672 22.04 -11.14 -16.59
N CYS A 673 21.00 -10.31 -16.58
CA CYS A 673 19.62 -10.74 -16.73
C CYS A 673 19.37 -11.35 -18.12
N GLN A 674 19.97 -10.79 -19.17
CA GLN A 674 19.94 -11.40 -20.50
C GLN A 674 20.60 -12.78 -20.50
N LEU A 675 21.79 -12.92 -19.90
CA LEU A 675 22.47 -14.20 -19.76
C LEU A 675 21.63 -15.22 -19.00
N ARG A 676 20.88 -14.77 -17.98
CA ARG A 676 19.97 -15.63 -17.21
C ARG A 676 18.82 -16.14 -18.06
N THR A 677 18.19 -15.27 -18.85
CA THR A 677 17.10 -15.67 -19.75
C THR A 677 17.57 -16.54 -20.90
N ASP A 678 18.73 -16.26 -21.48
CA ASP A 678 19.35 -17.06 -22.53
C ASP A 678 19.68 -18.47 -22.03
N HIS A 679 20.28 -18.56 -20.83
CA HIS A 679 20.58 -19.82 -20.18
C HIS A 679 19.31 -20.63 -19.94
N LEU A 680 18.27 -20.00 -19.38
CA LEU A 680 17.01 -20.67 -19.10
C LEU A 680 16.36 -21.23 -20.38
N SER A 681 16.34 -20.43 -21.46
CA SER A 681 15.81 -20.86 -22.75
C SER A 681 16.61 -22.04 -23.32
N CYS A 682 17.94 -21.96 -23.29
CA CYS A 682 18.83 -23.04 -23.73
C CYS A 682 18.59 -24.33 -22.94
N ASP A 683 18.59 -24.24 -21.61
CA ASP A 683 18.42 -25.37 -20.70
C ASP A 683 17.05 -26.02 -20.88
N LEU A 684 15.95 -25.25 -20.90
CA LEU A 684 14.62 -25.82 -21.12
C LEU A 684 14.49 -26.50 -22.50
N ASN A 685 15.09 -25.93 -23.55
CA ASN A 685 15.08 -26.56 -24.88
C ASN A 685 15.90 -27.85 -24.92
N ALA A 686 17.01 -27.92 -24.18
CA ALA A 686 17.79 -29.14 -24.03
C ALA A 686 17.03 -30.24 -23.27
N TRP A 687 16.20 -29.86 -22.28
CA TRP A 687 15.42 -30.80 -21.48
C TRP A 687 14.17 -31.33 -22.19
N LYS A 688 13.48 -30.51 -22.99
CA LYS A 688 12.22 -30.85 -23.68
C LYS A 688 12.20 -32.22 -24.38
N PRO A 689 13.22 -32.63 -25.17
CA PRO A 689 13.20 -33.94 -25.83
C PRO A 689 13.48 -35.13 -24.90
N LEU A 690 13.92 -34.88 -23.66
CA LEU A 690 14.42 -35.91 -22.74
C LEU A 690 13.44 -36.24 -21.61
N CYS A 691 12.51 -35.34 -21.32
CA CYS A 691 11.66 -35.42 -20.15
C CYS A 691 10.19 -35.29 -20.53
N SER A 692 9.33 -35.88 -19.70
CA SER A 692 7.89 -35.67 -19.80
C SER A 692 7.51 -34.22 -19.47
N GLN A 693 6.38 -33.76 -20.01
CA GLN A 693 5.91 -32.37 -19.90
C GLN A 693 5.69 -31.91 -18.45
N ASP A 694 5.29 -32.80 -17.54
CA ASP A 694 5.16 -32.53 -16.11
C ASP A 694 6.51 -32.21 -15.44
N VAL A 695 7.56 -32.96 -15.78
CA VAL A 695 8.94 -32.71 -15.33
C VAL A 695 9.48 -31.39 -15.89
N ILE A 696 9.24 -31.12 -17.18
CA ILE A 696 9.61 -29.84 -17.81
C ILE A 696 8.87 -28.69 -17.15
N GLY A 697 7.58 -28.83 -16.88
CA GLY A 697 6.77 -27.81 -16.24
C GLY A 697 7.22 -27.47 -14.82
N MET A 698 7.50 -28.49 -13.99
CA MET A 698 8.09 -28.31 -12.65
C MET A 698 9.45 -27.60 -12.73
N LYS A 699 10.35 -28.04 -13.63
CA LYS A 699 11.65 -27.40 -13.82
C LYS A 699 11.52 -25.95 -14.27
N THR A 700 10.62 -25.68 -15.21
CA THR A 700 10.34 -24.32 -15.70
C THR A 700 9.90 -23.43 -14.55
N GLU A 701 8.95 -23.88 -13.74
CA GLU A 701 8.47 -23.11 -12.58
C GLU A 701 9.59 -22.87 -11.57
N PHE A 702 10.35 -23.90 -11.21
CA PHE A 702 11.50 -23.81 -10.31
C PHE A 702 12.52 -22.76 -10.79
N GLU A 703 12.94 -22.85 -12.04
CA GLU A 703 13.92 -21.94 -12.63
C GLU A 703 13.40 -20.50 -12.73
N CYS A 704 12.12 -20.36 -13.11
CA CYS A 704 11.44 -19.08 -13.19
C CYS A 704 11.30 -18.43 -11.82
N LYS A 705 11.12 -19.21 -10.73
CA LYS A 705 11.10 -18.69 -9.36
C LYS A 705 12.46 -18.17 -8.90
N LEU A 706 13.56 -18.77 -9.36
CA LEU A 706 14.93 -18.29 -9.08
C LEU A 706 15.31 -17.00 -9.81
N ILE A 707 14.51 -16.52 -10.77
CA ILE A 707 14.78 -15.24 -11.43
C ILE A 707 14.51 -14.10 -10.44
N GLN A 708 15.55 -13.30 -10.16
CA GLN A 708 15.46 -12.11 -9.33
C GLN A 708 14.43 -11.11 -9.89
N ASP A 709 13.76 -10.37 -9.01
CA ASP A 709 12.73 -9.41 -9.41
C ASP A 709 13.30 -8.30 -10.31
N GLN A 710 14.55 -7.91 -10.09
CA GLN A 710 15.25 -6.96 -10.96
C GLN A 710 15.33 -7.47 -12.41
N CYS A 711 15.58 -8.76 -12.62
CA CYS A 711 15.60 -9.33 -13.96
C CYS A 711 14.20 -9.42 -14.58
N ARG A 712 13.16 -9.69 -13.79
CA ARG A 712 11.75 -9.63 -14.25
C ARG A 712 11.41 -8.28 -14.85
N ASN A 713 11.90 -7.20 -14.22
CA ASN A 713 11.65 -5.84 -14.68
C ASN A 713 12.51 -5.44 -15.89
N LEU A 714 13.74 -5.97 -16.00
CA LEU A 714 14.64 -5.64 -17.11
C LEU A 714 14.40 -6.48 -18.37
N GLN A 715 13.87 -7.69 -18.24
CA GLN A 715 13.70 -8.67 -19.32
C GLN A 715 12.24 -9.14 -19.43
N VAL A 716 11.28 -8.21 -19.28
CA VAL A 716 9.83 -8.50 -19.18
C VAL A 716 9.34 -9.41 -20.31
N ALA A 717 9.67 -9.09 -21.57
CA ALA A 717 9.18 -9.84 -22.73
C ALA A 717 9.71 -11.29 -22.73
N SER A 718 11.03 -11.45 -22.59
CA SER A 718 11.69 -12.76 -22.59
C SER A 718 11.24 -13.63 -21.42
N ILE A 719 11.11 -13.03 -20.22
CA ILE A 719 10.66 -13.76 -19.02
C ILE A 719 9.18 -14.10 -19.14
N LYS A 720 8.33 -13.21 -19.65
CA LYS A 720 6.89 -13.52 -19.82
C LYS A 720 6.65 -14.65 -20.81
N ASP A 721 7.47 -14.72 -21.87
CA ASP A 721 7.40 -15.81 -22.85
C ASP A 721 7.77 -17.15 -22.23
N ILE A 722 8.87 -17.20 -21.47
CA ILE A 722 9.39 -18.43 -20.87
C ILE A 722 8.66 -18.84 -19.58
N CYS A 723 8.30 -17.86 -18.74
CA CYS A 723 7.79 -18.02 -17.39
C CYS A 723 6.31 -17.62 -17.30
N ASN A 724 5.44 -18.44 -17.89
CA ASN A 724 4.00 -18.27 -17.80
C ASN A 724 3.33 -19.51 -17.19
N ASP A 725 2.15 -19.33 -16.57
CA ASP A 725 1.48 -20.43 -15.84
C ASP A 725 1.12 -21.63 -16.73
N GLN A 726 0.94 -21.41 -18.05
CA GLN A 726 0.65 -22.50 -18.99
C GLN A 726 1.90 -23.38 -19.20
N THR A 727 3.09 -22.78 -19.27
CA THR A 727 4.36 -23.52 -19.39
C THR A 727 4.74 -24.31 -18.15
N TYR A 728 4.15 -24.00 -16.98
CA TYR A 728 4.42 -24.76 -15.76
C TYR A 728 3.72 -26.12 -15.73
N ALA A 729 2.78 -26.39 -16.63
CA ALA A 729 2.04 -27.66 -16.71
C ALA A 729 1.46 -28.13 -15.35
N ARG A 730 0.98 -27.20 -14.51
CA ARG A 730 0.45 -27.48 -13.15
C ARG A 730 -0.64 -28.57 -13.18
N ASN A 731 -1.46 -28.57 -14.23
CA ASN A 731 -2.53 -29.53 -14.48
C ASN A 731 -2.03 -30.98 -14.67
N LEU A 732 -0.85 -31.18 -15.25
CA LEU A 732 -0.27 -32.52 -15.46
C LEU A 732 0.37 -33.09 -14.19
N ARG A 733 0.66 -32.25 -13.19
CA ARG A 733 1.26 -32.66 -11.90
C ARG A 733 0.23 -33.16 -10.89
N GLN A 734 -0.99 -32.63 -10.96
CA GLN A 734 -2.06 -32.92 -9.99
C GLN A 734 -2.64 -34.34 -10.13
N SER A 735 -2.50 -34.98 -11.29
CA SER A 735 -3.06 -36.31 -11.58
C SER A 735 -2.32 -37.47 -10.89
N GLY A 736 -1.09 -37.25 -10.38
CA GLY A 736 -0.31 -38.28 -9.69
C GLY A 736 -0.62 -38.43 -8.19
N ASN A 737 -1.14 -37.39 -7.54
CA ASN A 737 -1.33 -37.34 -6.08
C ASN A 737 -2.75 -37.69 -5.61
N SER A 738 -3.64 -38.07 -6.53
CA SER A 738 -5.03 -38.49 -6.21
C SER A 738 -5.12 -39.92 -5.66
N GLY A 739 -3.99 -40.64 -5.55
CA GLY A 739 -3.87 -41.90 -4.83
C GLY A 739 -3.96 -41.67 -3.33
N LYS A 740 -5.18 -41.49 -2.83
CA LYS A 740 -5.53 -41.43 -1.41
C LYS A 740 -4.74 -42.49 -0.62
N SER A 741 -3.94 -42.01 0.33
CA SER A 741 -3.68 -42.72 1.57
C SER A 741 -5.04 -43.02 2.23
N SER A 742 -5.61 -44.17 1.90
CA SER A 742 -6.63 -44.79 2.74
C SER A 742 -5.98 -45.09 4.08
N ALA A 743 -6.39 -44.33 5.10
CA ALA A 743 -6.09 -44.62 6.49
C ALA A 743 -6.63 -46.02 6.82
N ILE A 744 -5.76 -47.02 6.78
CA ILE A 744 -6.03 -48.33 7.39
C ILE A 744 -5.92 -48.13 8.89
N GLY A 745 -7.09 -48.10 9.54
CA GLY A 745 -7.20 -48.14 10.99
C GLY A 745 -6.51 -49.37 11.55
N ARG A 746 -5.62 -49.16 12.52
CA ARG A 746 -5.05 -50.23 13.34
C ARG A 746 -6.12 -50.73 14.29
N ASN A 747 -6.57 -51.96 14.10
CA ASN A 747 -7.15 -52.79 15.15
C ASN A 747 -6.87 -54.27 14.86
N GLY A 748 -6.35 -54.98 15.88
CA GLY A 748 -6.62 -56.41 16.07
C GLY A 748 -5.66 -57.41 15.42
N SER A 749 -4.75 -57.93 16.25
CA SER A 749 -3.99 -59.17 16.02
C SER A 749 -4.89 -60.42 15.90
N LYS A 750 -4.51 -61.35 15.01
CA LYS A 750 -4.51 -62.84 15.08
C LYS A 750 -4.57 -63.39 13.64
N ALA A 751 -3.48 -63.89 13.08
CA ALA A 751 -2.91 -65.23 13.23
C ALA A 751 -3.55 -66.28 12.27
N VAL A 752 -2.66 -67.00 11.57
CA VAL A 752 -2.76 -68.42 11.15
C VAL A 752 -3.11 -68.76 9.67
N THR A 753 -2.00 -69.03 8.94
CA THR A 753 -1.66 -70.21 8.09
C THR A 753 -2.12 -70.43 6.65
N CYS A 754 -1.10 -70.77 5.85
CA CYS A 754 -0.90 -71.90 4.91
C CYS A 754 -0.57 -71.44 3.47
N SER A 755 0.70 -71.39 3.06
CA SER A 755 1.64 -72.48 2.71
C SER A 755 1.41 -73.06 1.31
N LEU A 756 2.40 -72.93 0.43
CA LEU A 756 3.07 -73.98 -0.39
C LEU A 756 3.97 -73.27 -1.45
N LEU A 757 5.31 -73.28 -1.28
CA LEU A 757 6.31 -74.21 -1.87
C LEU A 757 6.76 -73.74 -3.29
N THR A 758 8.04 -73.45 -3.58
CA THR A 758 9.22 -74.35 -3.52
C THR A 758 10.57 -73.61 -3.77
N LEU A 759 11.62 -74.09 -3.05
CA LEU A 759 13.06 -74.27 -3.38
C LEU A 759 13.89 -73.14 -4.05
N SER A 760 15.16 -72.85 -3.71
CA SER A 760 16.28 -73.60 -3.10
C SER A 760 17.36 -72.60 -2.58
N GLY A 761 17.99 -72.80 -1.40
CA GLY A 761 19.33 -73.40 -1.19
C GLY A 761 20.42 -72.31 -0.99
N ALA A 762 20.73 -71.81 0.21
CA ALA A 762 21.57 -72.31 1.32
C ALA A 762 23.11 -72.16 1.14
N PHE A 763 23.75 -71.54 2.15
CA PHE A 763 25.08 -71.78 2.77
C PHE A 763 26.29 -70.78 2.66
N VAL A 764 26.81 -70.43 3.86
CA VAL A 764 28.20 -70.05 4.33
C VAL A 764 28.73 -68.59 4.30
N SER A 765 28.77 -67.99 5.51
CA SER A 765 29.90 -67.46 6.34
C SER A 765 31.18 -66.76 5.79
N PHE A 766 31.47 -65.58 6.38
CA PHE A 766 32.72 -65.09 7.06
C PHE A 766 34.10 -64.88 6.32
N ILE A 767 34.73 -63.70 6.59
CA ILE A 767 36.17 -63.26 6.48
C ILE A 767 36.70 -63.00 5.03
N SER A 768 37.25 -61.86 4.61
CA SER A 768 38.55 -61.20 4.99
C SER A 768 38.68 -59.87 4.19
N ALA A 769 38.96 -58.72 4.80
CA ALA A 769 40.27 -58.04 4.87
C ALA A 769 40.97 -57.62 3.54
N ILE A 770 41.05 -56.29 3.34
CA ILE A 770 42.21 -55.47 2.94
C ILE A 770 42.76 -55.55 1.49
N THR A 771 42.98 -54.34 0.94
CA THR A 771 43.94 -53.91 -0.12
C THR A 771 43.73 -54.35 -1.56
N ALA A 772 43.64 -53.36 -2.48
CA ALA A 772 44.83 -52.88 -3.19
C ALA A 772 44.51 -51.70 -4.16
N LEU A 773 45.11 -50.54 -3.86
CA LEU A 773 45.68 -49.54 -4.79
C LEU A 773 44.73 -48.75 -5.72
N LEU A 774 44.18 -47.63 -5.25
CA LEU A 774 44.76 -46.27 -5.39
C LEU A 774 43.88 -45.23 -4.68
#